data_AF-A0A8S3ZCF7-F1
#
_entry.id   AF-A0A8S3ZCF7-F1
#
_cell.length_a   1.000
_cell.length_b   1.000
_cell.length_c   1.000
_cell.angle_alpha   90.00
_cell.angle_beta   90.00
_cell.angle_gamma   90.00
#
_symmetry.space_group_name_H-M   'P 1'
#
loop_
_entity.id
_entity.type
_entity.pdbx_description
1 polymer ?
#
loop_
_entity_poly.entity_id
_entity_poly.type
_entity_poly.pdbx_seq_one_letter_code
_entity_poly.pdbx_strand_id
1 'polypeptide(L)'
;PGDAFQIQFSINGEKHVVYESYPATTTLNDYIRDVAGLKGTKVMCREAGCGCCAVAVTHASGGDKVETMSINSCITPLYSVDGWQITTTEGIGNQKDGFHPIQKQVAKHNATQCGYCTPGFVMSMYGLLHQNPKLTQQEIEDSFDGHICRCTGYRSILDAMKTFGSDATGPNAKPIDIEDLNKHLCPKTGEKCKKDTKSNCPITPPSSLSLDLRDSKWHRPLNLKELGTIFTKNKGKSIRLVFGNTSTGIFKFDGPYDIYIDLHSVEELYQYKESASSVIFGANTTLTKLKEHMKNLQYKPGFFYCTRVIRHLKVLASVLVRNAGCIAGNLMIKHNHPDFPSDLFTMMAAIGASVGVYDTSSGKITKHPILEFLQKVKMAGKVLAFLEIPKFEENEHYRSFKITPRWQNAHAYVNAAFKIQVEKLLVKTKPSFVFGGINAETVHATKAEEFIKGKTLSDAVIKETLKILASELKPSSDDPLHASAKYRHDLAVNLLYKTLLEVAKPTDPKIRSGADSMERPISSGLQTFQEKKSEFPLMQAMPKLEAPLQASGETVYANDIPAFQRELYGAFVISTVAIGAIVNIDCSEALAIPGVVKFISAADIPEGGKNNFMDVVFFPTIGAEEVFVSKNVEYAGQSIGLILAETQALAELAARKVKITYGSMQEPIIYVEDGVAKGSFFEQKFNKIMGQSEDALKNSDLTVSGQIYEGGQYYYYIENQVSVAVPTEDGIDVYSSTQMPDMTQKSSADIIGKPLNYINLIGCRVGGAFGGKALYSSVMAAAATLGSYVTKRPVRVCVSMSTNMKLIGKRFPLIARYKAGLNRDGKMNSIDLEIFADNGFRPPIMIEELLHSLDQ
;
A
#
# COMPACT_ATOMS: atom_id res chain seq x y z
N PRO A 1 -43.25 1.17 -3.35
CA PRO A 1 -41.79 1.00 -3.62
C PRO A 1 -41.45 -0.49 -3.52
N GLY A 2 -41.27 -1.16 -4.66
CA GLY A 2 -41.12 -2.62 -4.72
C GLY A 2 -39.78 -3.10 -4.13
N ASP A 3 -39.83 -4.27 -3.50
CA ASP A 3 -38.77 -4.98 -2.75
C ASP A 3 -37.54 -5.43 -3.56
N ALA A 4 -37.02 -4.61 -4.48
CA ALA A 4 -35.85 -4.99 -5.28
C ALA A 4 -34.57 -4.26 -4.82
N PHE A 5 -33.50 -5.04 -4.66
CA PHE A 5 -32.12 -4.75 -4.23
C PHE A 5 -31.88 -4.84 -2.71
N GLN A 6 -31.36 -6.00 -2.26
CA GLN A 6 -30.96 -6.22 -0.88
C GLN A 6 -29.72 -7.11 -0.82
N ILE A 7 -28.61 -6.54 -0.38
CA ILE A 7 -27.64 -7.29 0.44
C ILE A 7 -27.83 -6.87 1.88
N GLN A 8 -27.58 -7.78 2.81
CA GLN A 8 -27.69 -7.53 4.24
C GLN A 8 -26.45 -8.03 4.96
N PHE A 9 -25.91 -7.21 5.84
CA PHE A 9 -24.78 -7.55 6.70
C PHE A 9 -24.89 -6.81 8.02
N SER A 10 -23.95 -7.01 8.94
CA SER A 10 -23.89 -6.21 10.17
C SER A 10 -22.58 -5.45 10.30
N ILE A 11 -22.64 -4.27 10.93
CA ILE A 11 -21.47 -3.50 11.34
C ILE A 11 -21.59 -3.25 12.85
N ASN A 12 -20.61 -3.68 13.63
CA ASN A 12 -20.61 -3.57 15.09
C ASN A 12 -21.89 -4.13 15.74
N GLY A 13 -22.46 -5.19 15.17
CA GLY A 13 -23.71 -5.81 15.64
C GLY A 13 -25.00 -5.13 15.17
N GLU A 14 -24.92 -3.97 14.51
CA GLU A 14 -26.06 -3.29 13.90
C GLU A 14 -26.33 -3.84 12.50
N LYS A 15 -27.59 -4.14 12.18
CA LYS A 15 -27.99 -4.67 10.87
C LYS A 15 -28.06 -3.54 9.84
N HIS A 16 -27.36 -3.70 8.73
CA HIS A 16 -27.42 -2.82 7.57
C HIS A 16 -28.06 -3.55 6.38
N VAL A 17 -29.01 -2.90 5.72
CA VAL A 17 -29.64 -3.37 4.48
C VAL A 17 -29.37 -2.32 3.41
N VAL A 18 -28.76 -2.75 2.30
CA VAL A 18 -28.44 -1.86 1.18
C VAL A 18 -29.62 -1.83 0.22
N TYR A 19 -30.44 -0.78 0.31
CA TYR A 19 -31.61 -0.57 -0.56
C TYR A 19 -31.27 0.19 -1.84
N GLU A 20 -30.20 0.98 -1.83
CA GLU A 20 -29.78 1.79 -2.98
C GLU A 20 -28.86 1.01 -3.92
N SER A 21 -28.94 1.35 -5.21
CA SER A 21 -28.08 0.78 -6.23
C SER A 21 -26.76 1.55 -6.32
N TYR A 22 -25.77 1.10 -5.57
CA TYR A 22 -24.39 1.60 -5.62
C TYR A 22 -23.64 1.03 -6.84
N PRO A 23 -22.63 1.74 -7.38
CA PRO A 23 -21.71 1.19 -8.36
C PRO A 23 -21.03 -0.10 -7.85
N ALA A 24 -20.77 -1.07 -8.73
CA ALA A 24 -20.09 -2.33 -8.37
C ALA A 24 -18.69 -2.11 -7.75
N THR A 25 -18.07 -0.96 -8.04
CA THR A 25 -16.75 -0.58 -7.53
C THR A 25 -16.80 0.03 -6.12
N THR A 26 -18.00 0.24 -5.54
CA THR A 26 -18.15 0.80 -4.20
C THR A 26 -17.52 -0.14 -3.18
N THR A 27 -16.65 0.40 -2.33
CA THR A 27 -15.90 -0.40 -1.37
C THR A 27 -16.64 -0.48 -0.04
N LEU A 28 -16.37 -1.53 0.74
CA LEU A 28 -16.85 -1.64 2.12
C LEU A 28 -16.41 -0.42 2.94
N ASN A 29 -15.21 0.12 2.69
CA ASN A 29 -14.73 1.29 3.41
C ASN A 29 -15.56 2.55 3.12
N ASP A 30 -15.92 2.79 1.85
CA ASP A 30 -16.78 3.91 1.47
C ASP A 30 -18.13 3.79 2.19
N TYR A 31 -18.72 2.60 2.23
CA TYR A 31 -19.98 2.37 2.95
C TYR A 31 -19.86 2.60 4.46
N ILE A 32 -18.82 2.03 5.10
CA ILE A 32 -18.57 2.21 6.55
C ILE A 32 -18.47 3.70 6.89
N ARG A 33 -17.74 4.47 6.08
CA ARG A 33 -17.49 5.88 6.36
C ARG A 33 -18.67 6.76 6.00
N ASP A 34 -19.23 6.61 4.81
CA ASP A 34 -20.11 7.61 4.22
C ASP A 34 -21.60 7.28 4.42
N VAL A 35 -21.93 5.99 4.61
CA VAL A 35 -23.31 5.56 4.88
C VAL A 35 -23.51 5.23 6.36
N ALA A 36 -22.65 4.38 6.94
CA ALA A 36 -22.75 4.02 8.36
C ALA A 36 -22.22 5.12 9.31
N GLY A 37 -21.51 6.13 8.78
CA GLY A 37 -20.99 7.26 9.57
C GLY A 37 -19.84 6.89 10.52
N LEU A 38 -19.26 5.70 10.38
CA LEU A 38 -18.19 5.19 11.24
C LEU A 38 -16.82 5.60 10.68
N LYS A 39 -16.33 6.75 11.16
CA LYS A 39 -15.13 7.39 10.59
C LYS A 39 -13.81 6.92 11.20
N GLY A 40 -13.82 6.04 12.20
CA GLY A 40 -12.63 5.48 12.83
C GLY A 40 -11.80 4.62 11.88
N THR A 41 -12.44 3.93 10.94
CA THR A 41 -11.74 3.25 9.84
C THR A 41 -11.29 4.27 8.80
N LYS A 42 -9.98 4.37 8.53
CA LYS A 42 -9.38 5.47 7.75
C LYS A 42 -9.06 5.08 6.30
N VAL A 43 -8.85 6.08 5.44
CA VAL A 43 -8.47 5.93 4.02
C VAL A 43 -7.18 6.67 3.74
N MET A 44 -6.23 6.00 3.08
CA MET A 44 -4.97 6.61 2.64
C MET A 44 -4.64 6.23 1.19
N CYS A 45 -4.30 4.95 0.96
CA CYS A 45 -3.84 4.51 -0.36
C CYS A 45 -4.97 4.06 -1.28
N ARG A 46 -5.99 3.33 -0.76
CA ARG A 46 -6.97 2.55 -1.56
C ARG A 46 -6.34 1.41 -2.38
N GLU A 47 -5.24 0.84 -1.86
CA GLU A 47 -4.41 -0.16 -2.58
C GLU A 47 -4.05 -1.36 -1.70
N ALA A 48 -4.65 -1.46 -0.52
CA ALA A 48 -4.31 -2.47 0.50
C ALA A 48 -2.84 -2.46 0.97
N GLY A 49 -2.07 -1.41 0.66
CA GLY A 49 -0.64 -1.30 1.00
C GLY A 49 -0.33 -0.66 2.36
N CYS A 50 -1.28 0.06 2.98
CA CYS A 50 -1.03 0.86 4.19
C CYS A 50 -1.68 0.35 5.49
N GLY A 51 -2.68 -0.52 5.40
CA GLY A 51 -3.39 -1.09 6.56
C GLY A 51 -4.34 -0.15 7.33
N CYS A 52 -4.41 1.14 6.99
CA CYS A 52 -5.25 2.12 7.71
C CYS A 52 -6.77 1.82 7.65
N CYS A 53 -7.20 1.10 6.62
CA CYS A 53 -8.59 0.70 6.42
C CYS A 53 -8.91 -0.68 7.00
N ALA A 54 -8.05 -1.23 7.86
CA ALA A 54 -8.24 -2.58 8.38
C ALA A 54 -9.50 -2.65 9.25
N VAL A 55 -10.32 -3.68 8.99
CA VAL A 55 -11.49 -4.05 9.78
C VAL A 55 -11.44 -5.55 10.02
N ALA A 56 -12.07 -6.03 11.09
CA ALA A 56 -12.28 -7.46 11.28
C ALA A 56 -13.60 -7.87 10.63
N VAL A 57 -13.61 -9.02 9.99
CA VAL A 57 -14.79 -9.61 9.37
C VAL A 57 -14.98 -11.01 9.88
N THR A 58 -16.22 -11.39 10.14
CA THR A 58 -16.64 -12.74 10.46
C THR A 58 -17.57 -13.23 9.36
N HIS A 59 -17.20 -14.29 8.66
CA HIS A 59 -17.99 -14.85 7.56
C HIS A 59 -17.81 -16.36 7.45
N ALA A 60 -18.73 -17.00 6.72
CA ALA A 60 -18.60 -18.41 6.33
C ALA A 60 -17.62 -18.55 5.16
N SER A 61 -16.72 -19.54 5.23
CA SER A 61 -15.65 -19.76 4.25
C SER A 61 -15.66 -21.22 3.80
N GLY A 62 -15.98 -21.48 2.53
CA GLY A 62 -15.97 -22.82 1.93
C GLY A 62 -16.87 -23.84 2.65
N GLY A 63 -18.15 -23.51 2.83
CA GLY A 63 -19.14 -24.31 3.59
C GLY A 63 -19.53 -23.64 4.91
N ASP A 64 -19.85 -24.43 5.94
CA ASP A 64 -20.41 -23.97 7.23
C ASP A 64 -19.37 -23.40 8.23
N LYS A 65 -18.08 -23.36 7.87
CA LYS A 65 -17.03 -22.90 8.80
C LYS A 65 -17.01 -21.38 8.87
N VAL A 66 -17.41 -20.85 10.02
CA VAL A 66 -17.32 -19.43 10.36
C VAL A 66 -15.89 -19.10 10.82
N GLU A 67 -15.32 -18.04 10.27
CA GLU A 67 -14.01 -17.54 10.69
C GLU A 67 -13.99 -16.02 10.83
N THR A 68 -13.19 -15.52 11.77
CA THR A 68 -12.95 -14.10 11.98
C THR A 68 -11.52 -13.73 11.60
N MET A 69 -11.35 -12.68 10.81
CA MET A 69 -10.05 -12.24 10.30
C MET A 69 -10.05 -10.77 9.92
N SER A 70 -8.88 -10.14 9.90
CA SER A 70 -8.77 -8.75 9.44
C SER A 70 -8.51 -8.67 7.93
N ILE A 71 -9.17 -7.73 7.26
CA ILE A 71 -9.01 -7.45 5.82
C ILE A 71 -8.88 -5.95 5.56
N ASN A 72 -8.47 -5.59 4.34
CA ASN A 72 -8.45 -4.20 3.88
C ASN A 72 -9.82 -3.80 3.31
N SER A 73 -10.64 -3.06 4.06
CA SER A 73 -11.97 -2.64 3.59
C SER A 73 -11.95 -1.75 2.34
N CYS A 74 -10.83 -1.07 2.03
CA CYS A 74 -10.71 -0.17 0.87
C CYS A 74 -10.63 -0.86 -0.49
N ILE A 75 -10.49 -2.20 -0.52
CA ILE A 75 -10.50 -2.99 -1.77
C ILE A 75 -11.56 -4.08 -1.76
N THR A 76 -12.26 -4.27 -0.63
CA THR A 76 -13.37 -5.22 -0.50
C THR A 76 -14.61 -4.62 -1.14
N PRO A 77 -15.19 -5.22 -2.19
CA PRO A 77 -16.43 -4.74 -2.79
C PRO A 77 -17.60 -4.81 -1.81
N LEU A 78 -18.47 -3.80 -1.79
CA LEU A 78 -19.65 -3.76 -0.93
C LEU A 78 -20.54 -4.99 -1.16
N TYR A 79 -20.75 -5.38 -2.41
CA TYR A 79 -21.64 -6.49 -2.77
C TYR A 79 -21.09 -7.88 -2.42
N SER A 80 -19.82 -8.00 -2.05
CA SER A 80 -19.24 -9.26 -1.58
C SER A 80 -19.47 -9.54 -0.10
N VAL A 81 -19.91 -8.54 0.69
CA VAL A 81 -20.02 -8.70 2.15
C VAL A 81 -21.40 -9.12 2.63
N ASP A 82 -22.28 -9.51 1.72
CA ASP A 82 -23.61 -10.01 2.06
C ASP A 82 -23.52 -11.23 3.00
N GLY A 83 -24.24 -11.17 4.12
CA GLY A 83 -24.23 -12.14 5.21
C GLY A 83 -23.07 -12.01 6.20
N TRP A 84 -22.13 -11.09 5.99
CA TRP A 84 -20.94 -10.94 6.84
C TRP A 84 -21.25 -10.12 8.11
N GLN A 85 -20.41 -10.31 9.13
CA GLN A 85 -20.37 -9.42 10.29
C GLN A 85 -19.07 -8.63 10.25
N ILE A 86 -19.18 -7.31 10.28
CA ILE A 86 -18.04 -6.38 10.21
C ILE A 86 -17.84 -5.77 11.58
N THR A 87 -16.62 -5.80 12.10
CA THR A 87 -16.23 -5.12 13.34
C THR A 87 -15.19 -4.06 13.02
N THR A 88 -15.47 -2.84 13.45
CA THR A 88 -14.59 -1.66 13.32
C THR A 88 -13.97 -1.30 14.67
N THR A 89 -13.06 -0.34 14.70
CA THR A 89 -12.39 0.06 15.95
C THR A 89 -13.37 0.64 16.98
N GLU A 90 -14.44 1.28 16.51
CA GLU A 90 -15.51 1.82 17.33
C GLU A 90 -16.32 0.71 18.00
N GLY A 91 -16.43 -0.44 17.34
CA GLY A 91 -17.22 -1.59 17.78
C GLY A 91 -16.60 -2.37 18.94
N ILE A 92 -15.27 -2.34 19.09
CA ILE A 92 -14.59 -3.09 20.16
C ILE A 92 -14.48 -2.29 21.47
N GLY A 93 -14.62 -0.96 21.42
CA GLY A 93 -14.52 -0.10 22.59
C GLY A 93 -14.35 1.38 22.24
N ASN A 94 -14.81 2.26 23.13
CA ASN A 94 -14.83 3.72 22.96
C ASN A 94 -14.91 4.44 24.33
N GLN A 95 -14.94 5.78 24.35
CA GLN A 95 -15.00 6.55 25.59
C GLN A 95 -16.27 6.28 26.43
N LYS A 96 -17.39 5.99 25.77
CA LYS A 96 -18.69 5.76 26.42
C LYS A 96 -18.80 4.37 27.04
N ASP A 97 -18.42 3.33 26.29
CA ASP A 97 -18.60 1.93 26.64
C ASP A 97 -17.36 1.32 27.32
N GLY A 98 -16.23 2.03 27.26
CA GLY A 98 -14.94 1.60 27.78
C GLY A 98 -14.01 1.09 26.68
N PHE A 99 -12.72 1.42 26.82
CA PHE A 99 -11.71 1.02 25.83
C PHE A 99 -11.35 -0.46 25.94
N HIS A 100 -11.23 -1.11 24.77
CA HIS A 100 -10.75 -2.48 24.62
C HIS A 100 -9.31 -2.62 25.16
N PRO A 101 -8.88 -3.77 25.71
CA PRO A 101 -7.50 -3.98 26.13
C PRO A 101 -6.44 -3.61 25.08
N ILE A 102 -6.68 -3.90 23.79
CA ILE A 102 -5.79 -3.50 22.69
C ILE A 102 -5.66 -1.98 22.62
N GLN A 103 -6.78 -1.24 22.67
CA GLN A 103 -6.80 0.23 22.64
C GLN A 103 -6.07 0.81 23.87
N LYS A 104 -6.26 0.19 25.05
CA LYS A 104 -5.56 0.57 26.29
C LYS A 104 -4.05 0.35 26.19
N GLN A 105 -3.60 -0.76 25.61
CA GLN A 105 -2.16 -1.01 25.44
C GLN A 105 -1.53 -0.03 24.47
N VAL A 106 -2.24 0.31 23.39
CA VAL A 106 -1.80 1.35 22.46
C VAL A 106 -1.59 2.69 23.17
N ALA A 107 -2.55 3.11 23.99
CA ALA A 107 -2.45 4.36 24.75
C ALA A 107 -1.33 4.30 25.80
N LYS A 108 -1.25 3.22 26.58
CA LYS A 108 -0.27 3.05 27.65
C LYS A 108 1.18 3.07 27.16
N HIS A 109 1.44 2.54 25.97
CA HIS A 109 2.80 2.43 25.43
C HIS A 109 3.21 3.57 24.51
N ASN A 110 2.42 4.65 24.40
CA ASN A 110 2.68 5.73 23.42
C ASN A 110 2.79 5.18 21.97
N ALA A 111 1.97 4.19 21.65
CA ALA A 111 1.92 3.54 20.33
C ALA A 111 1.15 4.38 19.28
N THR A 112 0.94 5.67 19.55
CA THR A 112 0.21 6.57 18.66
C THR A 112 0.75 8.00 18.81
N GLN A 113 0.98 8.66 17.67
CA GLN A 113 1.37 10.07 17.59
C GLN A 113 0.34 10.83 16.76
N CYS A 114 0.48 10.87 15.43
CA CYS A 114 -0.55 11.47 14.58
C CYS A 114 -1.86 10.70 14.61
N GLY A 115 -1.89 9.43 15.02
CA GLY A 115 -3.10 8.63 15.24
C GLY A 115 -3.83 8.09 14.02
N TYR A 116 -3.39 8.39 12.78
CA TYR A 116 -4.23 8.09 11.59
C TYR A 116 -4.19 6.60 11.24
N CYS A 117 -3.02 5.96 11.40
CA CYS A 117 -2.86 4.52 11.19
C CYS A 117 -3.34 3.68 12.37
N THR A 118 -3.54 4.28 13.56
CA THR A 118 -3.75 3.57 14.82
C THR A 118 -4.95 2.62 14.81
N PRO A 119 -6.14 3.01 14.29
CA PRO A 119 -7.27 2.10 14.15
C PRO A 119 -6.95 0.81 13.37
N GLY A 120 -6.15 0.92 12.30
CA GLY A 120 -5.77 -0.23 11.49
C GLY A 120 -4.92 -1.26 12.25
N PHE A 121 -3.96 -0.78 13.04
CA PHE A 121 -3.15 -1.63 13.92
C PHE A 121 -4.00 -2.32 14.98
N VAL A 122 -4.92 -1.57 15.62
CA VAL A 122 -5.86 -2.09 16.62
C VAL A 122 -6.70 -3.23 16.03
N MET A 123 -7.31 -3.00 14.87
CA MET A 123 -8.19 -3.98 14.24
C MET A 123 -7.44 -5.19 13.68
N SER A 124 -6.19 -5.02 13.29
CA SER A 124 -5.36 -6.16 12.87
C SER A 124 -4.97 -7.03 14.05
N MET A 125 -4.63 -6.42 15.19
CA MET A 125 -4.39 -7.20 16.40
C MET A 125 -5.64 -7.94 16.88
N TYR A 126 -6.81 -7.29 16.80
CA TYR A 126 -8.08 -7.91 17.15
C TYR A 126 -8.38 -9.15 16.30
N GLY A 127 -8.21 -9.08 14.97
CA GLY A 127 -8.41 -10.24 14.11
C GLY A 127 -7.35 -11.33 14.29
N LEU A 128 -6.09 -10.98 14.56
CA LEU A 128 -5.04 -11.96 14.86
C LEU A 128 -5.37 -12.80 16.10
N LEU A 129 -5.82 -12.15 17.17
CA LEU A 129 -6.19 -12.85 18.41
C LEU A 129 -7.42 -13.75 18.23
N HIS A 130 -8.36 -13.39 17.34
CA HIS A 130 -9.49 -14.26 16.99
C HIS A 130 -9.05 -15.49 16.19
N GLN A 131 -8.08 -15.33 15.27
CA GLN A 131 -7.55 -16.43 14.49
C GLN A 131 -6.71 -17.39 15.36
N ASN A 132 -5.88 -16.84 16.24
CA ASN A 132 -5.08 -17.61 17.18
C ASN A 132 -4.78 -16.78 18.44
N PRO A 133 -5.40 -17.08 19.60
CA PRO A 133 -5.13 -16.36 20.85
C PRO A 133 -3.76 -16.68 21.45
N LYS A 134 -3.07 -17.73 20.97
CA LYS A 134 -1.78 -18.21 21.51
C LYS A 134 -0.61 -17.92 20.56
N LEU A 135 -0.62 -16.75 19.92
CA LEU A 135 0.48 -16.31 19.07
C LEU A 135 1.70 -15.95 19.91
N THR A 136 2.89 -16.29 19.42
CA THR A 136 4.14 -15.79 20.00
C THR A 136 4.36 -14.32 19.66
N GLN A 137 5.22 -13.63 20.42
CA GLN A 137 5.62 -12.25 20.14
C GLN A 137 6.20 -12.09 18.73
N GLN A 138 6.97 -13.06 18.24
CA GLN A 138 7.51 -13.04 16.87
C GLN A 138 6.40 -13.13 15.81
N GLU A 139 5.42 -14.01 16.01
CA GLU A 139 4.30 -14.15 15.08
C GLU A 139 3.42 -12.89 15.06
N ILE A 140 3.22 -12.24 16.22
CA ILE A 140 2.54 -10.94 16.32
C ILE A 140 3.31 -9.88 15.51
N GLU A 141 4.62 -9.76 15.72
CA GLU A 141 5.44 -8.77 15.03
C GLU A 141 5.46 -8.98 13.50
N ASP A 142 5.59 -10.24 13.06
CA ASP A 142 5.55 -10.60 11.63
C ASP A 142 4.17 -10.34 10.98
N SER A 143 3.11 -10.18 11.78
CA SER A 143 1.75 -10.01 11.27
C SER A 143 1.35 -8.56 10.97
N PHE A 144 2.18 -7.58 11.35
CA PHE A 144 1.96 -6.17 11.03
C PHE A 144 2.62 -5.72 9.71
N ASP A 145 3.00 -6.67 8.86
CA ASP A 145 3.63 -6.47 7.54
C ASP A 145 2.82 -5.59 6.56
N GLY A 146 1.51 -5.43 6.80
CA GLY A 146 0.60 -4.59 6.02
C GLY A 146 0.37 -3.17 6.52
N HIS A 147 1.01 -2.76 7.61
CA HIS A 147 0.76 -1.46 8.24
C HIS A 147 1.90 -0.49 8.06
N ILE A 148 1.58 0.75 7.69
CA ILE A 148 2.56 1.83 7.60
C ILE A 148 2.30 2.87 8.67
N CYS A 149 3.30 3.13 9.51
CA CYS A 149 3.34 4.27 10.41
C CYS A 149 4.53 5.16 10.06
N ARG A 150 4.28 6.46 9.86
CA ARG A 150 5.33 7.46 9.58
C ARG A 150 5.88 8.14 10.84
N CYS A 151 5.20 8.02 11.97
CA CYS A 151 5.46 8.83 13.16
C CYS A 151 6.25 8.10 14.25
N THR A 152 5.84 6.87 14.61
CA THR A 152 6.28 6.21 15.85
C THR A 152 7.60 5.45 15.74
N GLY A 153 8.09 5.21 14.51
CA GLY A 153 9.20 4.28 14.28
C GLY A 153 8.87 2.82 14.62
N TYR A 154 7.58 2.47 14.73
CA TYR A 154 7.03 1.14 15.06
C TYR A 154 7.34 0.60 16.46
N ARG A 155 8.47 0.95 17.07
CA ARG A 155 8.93 0.37 18.34
C ARG A 155 7.83 0.38 19.41
N SER A 156 7.21 1.53 19.70
CA SER A 156 6.15 1.61 20.72
C SER A 156 4.88 0.82 20.35
N ILE A 157 4.57 0.72 19.06
CA ILE A 157 3.46 -0.12 18.57
C ILE A 157 3.75 -1.59 18.82
N LEU A 158 4.94 -2.05 18.44
CA LEU A 158 5.32 -3.45 18.61
C LEU A 158 5.43 -3.80 20.09
N ASP A 159 5.96 -2.92 20.95
CA ASP A 159 5.96 -3.12 22.41
C ASP A 159 4.53 -3.31 22.93
N ALA A 160 3.58 -2.47 22.49
CA ALA A 160 2.17 -2.59 22.86
C ALA A 160 1.56 -3.93 22.41
N MET A 161 1.76 -4.30 21.15
CA MET A 161 1.12 -5.49 20.57
C MET A 161 1.74 -6.80 21.07
N LYS A 162 3.06 -6.84 21.28
CA LYS A 162 3.75 -8.01 21.83
C LYS A 162 3.33 -8.35 23.27
N THR A 163 2.73 -7.41 24.00
CA THR A 163 2.17 -7.72 25.33
C THR A 163 1.11 -8.83 25.30
N PHE A 164 0.46 -9.05 24.15
CA PHE A 164 -0.52 -10.13 23.97
C PHE A 164 0.09 -11.47 23.55
N GLY A 165 1.41 -11.55 23.37
CA GLY A 165 2.09 -12.79 23.00
C GLY A 165 1.99 -13.85 24.10
N SER A 166 1.81 -15.12 23.73
CA SER A 166 1.74 -16.24 24.68
C SER A 166 3.04 -16.46 25.46
N ASP A 167 4.15 -16.00 24.90
CA ASP A 167 5.50 -16.02 25.46
C ASP A 167 5.91 -14.65 26.05
N ALA A 168 4.98 -13.70 26.18
CA ALA A 168 5.25 -12.41 26.80
C ALA A 168 5.41 -12.57 28.32
N THR A 169 6.52 -12.07 28.86
CA THR A 169 6.85 -12.15 30.30
C THR A 169 6.95 -10.77 30.94
N GLY A 170 6.60 -10.66 32.24
CA GLY A 170 6.77 -9.43 33.03
C GLY A 170 5.47 -8.66 33.31
N PRO A 171 5.54 -7.54 34.04
CA PRO A 171 4.36 -6.84 34.58
C PRO A 171 3.45 -6.21 33.50
N ASN A 172 3.97 -6.05 32.28
CA ASN A 172 3.22 -5.53 31.14
C ASN A 172 2.62 -6.63 30.24
N ALA A 173 2.92 -7.91 30.49
CA ALA A 173 2.31 -9.02 29.75
C ALA A 173 0.79 -9.04 30.00
N LYS A 174 0.04 -9.16 28.91
CA LYS A 174 -1.42 -9.22 28.86
C LYS A 174 -1.87 -10.23 27.81
N PRO A 175 -1.47 -11.51 27.90
CA PRO A 175 -2.11 -12.54 27.08
C PRO A 175 -3.61 -12.49 27.36
N ILE A 176 -4.41 -12.53 26.29
CA ILE A 176 -5.87 -12.50 26.37
C ILE A 176 -6.40 -13.84 25.91
N ASP A 177 -7.34 -14.40 26.68
CA ASP A 177 -8.06 -15.59 26.24
C ASP A 177 -9.16 -15.23 25.25
N ILE A 178 -9.56 -16.18 24.39
CA ILE A 178 -10.52 -15.94 23.32
C ILE A 178 -11.88 -15.46 23.87
N GLU A 179 -12.29 -15.98 25.03
CA GLU A 179 -13.54 -15.60 25.69
C GLU A 179 -13.50 -14.16 26.18
N ASP A 180 -12.32 -13.57 26.39
CA ASP A 180 -12.15 -12.17 26.82
C ASP A 180 -12.13 -11.17 25.67
N LEU A 181 -11.97 -11.61 24.42
CA LEU A 181 -11.89 -10.74 23.24
C LEU A 181 -13.21 -10.03 22.90
N ASN A 182 -14.34 -10.65 23.22
CA ASN A 182 -15.67 -10.13 22.89
C ASN A 182 -16.40 -9.51 24.09
N LYS A 183 -15.73 -9.38 25.25
CA LYS A 183 -16.38 -8.86 26.46
C LYS A 183 -16.36 -7.34 26.46
N HIS A 184 -17.55 -6.72 26.44
CA HIS A 184 -17.68 -5.32 26.84
C HIS A 184 -17.39 -5.20 28.35
N LEU A 185 -16.20 -4.70 28.69
CA LEU A 185 -15.77 -4.50 30.07
C LEU A 185 -16.22 -3.13 30.57
N CYS A 186 -16.90 -3.09 31.72
CA CYS A 186 -17.32 -1.85 32.36
C CYS A 186 -16.10 -0.94 32.64
N PRO A 187 -16.06 0.31 32.15
CA PRO A 187 -14.91 1.20 32.33
C PRO A 187 -14.64 1.58 33.79
N LYS A 188 -15.65 1.50 34.68
CA LYS A 188 -15.50 1.81 36.12
C LYS A 188 -15.03 0.61 36.96
N THR A 189 -15.46 -0.60 36.63
CA THR A 189 -15.24 -1.78 37.49
C THR A 189 -14.34 -2.85 36.87
N GLY A 190 -14.12 -2.83 35.55
CA GLY A 190 -13.40 -3.89 34.84
C GLY A 190 -14.18 -5.22 34.76
N GLU A 191 -15.43 -5.25 35.24
CA GLU A 191 -16.29 -6.43 35.22
C GLU A 191 -17.13 -6.52 33.95
N LYS A 192 -17.65 -7.73 33.64
CA LYS A 192 -18.49 -7.98 32.47
C LYS A 192 -19.77 -7.13 32.50
N CYS A 193 -20.10 -6.49 31.39
CA CYS A 193 -21.40 -5.82 31.24
C CYS A 193 -22.53 -6.87 31.27
N LYS A 194 -23.52 -6.70 32.17
CA LYS A 194 -24.71 -7.59 32.27
C LYS A 194 -25.66 -7.52 31.06
N LYS A 195 -25.40 -6.63 30.09
CA LYS A 195 -26.24 -6.37 28.90
C LYS A 195 -25.53 -6.76 27.60
N ASP A 196 -24.80 -7.87 27.59
CA ASP A 196 -24.18 -8.38 26.36
C ASP A 196 -25.22 -9.15 25.53
N THR A 197 -26.16 -8.43 24.93
CA THR A 197 -27.24 -8.98 24.08
C THR A 197 -27.15 -8.50 22.63
N LYS A 198 -26.06 -7.85 22.23
CA LYS A 198 -25.94 -7.23 20.91
C LYS A 198 -25.05 -8.04 19.96
N SER A 199 -25.55 -9.17 19.44
CA SER A 199 -25.26 -9.65 18.07
C SER A 199 -26.03 -10.92 17.71
N ASN A 200 -27.36 -10.94 17.87
CA ASN A 200 -28.19 -12.04 17.32
C ASN A 200 -28.51 -11.84 15.83
N CYS A 201 -27.54 -11.39 15.00
CA CYS A 201 -27.68 -11.49 13.55
C CYS A 201 -26.96 -12.76 13.11
N PRO A 202 -27.69 -13.87 12.86
CA PRO A 202 -27.04 -15.11 12.43
C PRO A 202 -26.30 -14.85 11.13
N ILE A 203 -25.07 -15.37 11.03
CA ILE A 203 -24.35 -15.43 9.76
C ILE A 203 -25.24 -16.22 8.82
N THR A 204 -25.76 -15.52 7.81
CA THR A 204 -26.70 -16.11 6.89
C THR A 204 -25.91 -16.86 5.84
N PRO A 205 -26.23 -18.14 5.56
CA PRO A 205 -25.58 -18.88 4.50
C PRO A 205 -25.67 -18.11 3.18
N PRO A 206 -24.63 -18.14 2.35
CA PRO A 206 -24.68 -17.44 1.06
C PRO A 206 -25.81 -18.00 0.19
N SER A 207 -26.58 -17.11 -0.44
CA SER A 207 -27.64 -17.46 -1.38
C SER A 207 -27.28 -17.03 -2.79
N SER A 208 -27.90 -17.65 -3.80
CA SER A 208 -27.73 -17.20 -5.18
C SER A 208 -28.24 -15.75 -5.31
N LEU A 209 -27.43 -14.87 -5.92
CA LEU A 209 -27.73 -13.44 -6.02
C LEU A 209 -27.66 -12.98 -7.48
N SER A 210 -28.59 -12.11 -7.88
CA SER A 210 -28.58 -11.44 -9.18
C SER A 210 -29.15 -10.04 -9.01
N LEU A 211 -28.30 -9.02 -9.08
CA LEU A 211 -28.66 -7.63 -8.88
C LEU A 211 -28.35 -6.81 -10.13
N ASP A 212 -29.31 -6.01 -10.56
CA ASP A 212 -29.09 -4.94 -11.54
C ASP A 212 -28.61 -3.69 -10.79
N LEU A 213 -27.34 -3.33 -11.01
CA LEU A 213 -26.72 -2.17 -10.40
C LEU A 213 -26.87 -0.94 -11.31
N ARG A 214 -26.51 0.24 -10.80
CA ARG A 214 -26.61 1.52 -11.53
C ARG A 214 -25.85 1.49 -12.86
N ASP A 215 -24.72 0.81 -12.91
CA ASP A 215 -23.77 0.81 -14.03
C ASP A 215 -23.40 -0.58 -14.56
N SER A 216 -23.88 -1.65 -13.91
CA SER A 216 -23.41 -3.02 -14.14
C SER A 216 -24.40 -4.06 -13.57
N LYS A 217 -24.10 -5.35 -13.69
CA LYS A 217 -24.82 -6.41 -12.96
C LYS A 217 -23.90 -7.16 -12.01
N TRP A 218 -24.44 -7.59 -10.88
CA TRP A 218 -23.73 -8.40 -9.89
C TRP A 218 -24.40 -9.75 -9.72
N HIS A 219 -23.64 -10.83 -9.88
CA HIS A 219 -24.12 -12.19 -9.68
C HIS A 219 -23.30 -12.93 -8.61
N ARG A 220 -23.94 -13.84 -7.87
CA ARG A 220 -23.27 -14.79 -6.97
C ARG A 220 -23.81 -16.20 -7.23
N PRO A 221 -23.13 -17.03 -8.04
CA PRO A 221 -23.50 -18.43 -8.22
C PRO A 221 -23.12 -19.28 -7.00
N LEU A 222 -23.89 -20.35 -6.77
CA LEU A 222 -23.62 -21.32 -5.70
C LEU A 222 -22.76 -22.52 -6.14
N ASN A 223 -22.61 -22.72 -7.45
CA ASN A 223 -21.91 -23.88 -8.01
C ASN A 223 -21.42 -23.59 -9.43
N LEU A 224 -20.56 -24.47 -9.96
CA LEU A 224 -19.98 -24.30 -11.30
C LEU A 224 -21.02 -24.31 -12.43
N LYS A 225 -22.14 -25.01 -12.24
CA LYS A 225 -23.23 -25.09 -13.24
C LYS A 225 -23.98 -23.76 -13.37
N GLU A 226 -24.31 -23.13 -12.25
CA GLU A 226 -24.89 -21.79 -12.21
C GLU A 226 -23.94 -20.76 -12.82
N LEU A 227 -22.64 -20.84 -12.47
CA LEU A 227 -21.59 -20.02 -13.06
C LEU A 227 -21.58 -20.13 -14.59
N GLY A 228 -21.60 -21.34 -15.14
CA GLY A 228 -21.66 -21.55 -16.59
C GLY A 228 -22.93 -20.99 -17.25
N THR A 229 -24.06 -21.03 -16.54
CA THR A 229 -25.31 -20.42 -17.00
C THR A 229 -25.20 -18.89 -17.09
N ILE A 230 -24.56 -18.25 -16.11
CA ILE A 230 -24.32 -16.80 -16.11
C ILE A 230 -23.42 -16.39 -17.27
N PHE A 231 -22.33 -17.14 -17.54
CA PHE A 231 -21.46 -16.91 -18.69
C PHE A 231 -22.22 -17.01 -20.01
N THR A 232 -23.08 -18.03 -20.16
CA THR A 232 -23.86 -18.24 -21.38
C THR A 232 -24.86 -17.12 -21.62
N LYS A 233 -25.58 -16.69 -20.58
CA LYS A 233 -26.56 -15.59 -20.66
C LYS A 233 -25.93 -14.24 -20.99
N ASN A 234 -24.67 -14.02 -20.59
CA ASN A 234 -23.96 -12.77 -20.76
C ASN A 234 -22.86 -12.86 -21.84
N LYS A 235 -23.02 -13.74 -22.84
CA LYS A 235 -22.05 -13.89 -23.92
C LYS A 235 -21.84 -12.55 -24.66
N GLY A 236 -20.59 -12.17 -24.86
CA GLY A 236 -20.21 -10.92 -25.52
C GLY A 236 -20.15 -9.70 -24.59
N LYS A 237 -20.50 -9.85 -23.30
CA LYS A 237 -20.30 -8.83 -22.27
C LYS A 237 -18.94 -8.98 -21.59
N SER A 238 -18.39 -7.87 -21.10
CA SER A 238 -17.18 -7.88 -20.28
C SER A 238 -17.51 -8.42 -18.88
N ILE A 239 -16.78 -9.45 -18.43
CA ILE A 239 -17.03 -10.15 -17.16
C ILE A 239 -15.81 -10.02 -16.26
N ARG A 240 -16.03 -9.62 -15.00
CA ARG A 240 -15.05 -9.67 -13.92
C ARG A 240 -15.42 -10.75 -12.92
N LEU A 241 -14.51 -11.69 -12.70
CA LEU A 241 -14.62 -12.65 -11.60
C LEU A 241 -14.07 -12.01 -10.32
N VAL A 242 -14.84 -12.07 -9.24
CA VAL A 242 -14.55 -11.41 -7.97
C VAL A 242 -14.44 -12.46 -6.86
N PHE A 243 -13.36 -12.35 -6.10
CA PHE A 243 -13.16 -13.03 -4.82
C PHE A 243 -12.55 -12.00 -3.86
N GLY A 244 -11.25 -12.08 -3.58
CA GLY A 244 -10.58 -11.11 -2.72
C GLY A 244 -10.37 -9.70 -3.30
N ASN A 245 -10.57 -9.52 -4.60
CA ASN A 245 -10.42 -8.26 -5.35
C ASN A 245 -9.07 -7.51 -5.15
N THR A 246 -8.05 -8.20 -4.63
CA THR A 246 -6.75 -7.61 -4.27
C THR A 246 -5.91 -7.15 -5.47
N SER A 247 -6.24 -7.61 -6.69
CA SER A 247 -5.60 -7.15 -7.93
C SER A 247 -5.81 -5.67 -8.19
N THR A 248 -6.91 -5.07 -7.70
CA THR A 248 -7.19 -3.63 -7.83
C THR A 248 -6.16 -2.76 -7.14
N GLY A 249 -5.47 -3.27 -6.11
CA GLY A 249 -4.36 -2.56 -5.48
C GLY A 249 -3.12 -2.44 -6.37
N ILE A 250 -3.03 -3.25 -7.44
CA ILE A 250 -1.92 -3.26 -8.40
C ILE A 250 -2.39 -2.62 -9.71
N PHE A 251 -3.50 -3.12 -10.26
CA PHE A 251 -4.12 -2.67 -11.52
C PHE A 251 -5.41 -1.91 -11.22
N LYS A 252 -5.26 -0.64 -10.81
CA LYS A 252 -6.37 0.21 -10.32
C LYS A 252 -7.45 0.54 -11.35
N PHE A 253 -7.09 0.49 -12.63
CA PHE A 253 -7.96 0.93 -13.73
C PHE A 253 -8.42 -0.25 -14.61
N ASP A 254 -8.43 -1.44 -14.03
CA ASP A 254 -8.97 -2.64 -14.64
C ASP A 254 -10.50 -2.57 -14.67
N GLY A 255 -11.07 -2.31 -15.85
CA GLY A 255 -12.51 -2.08 -16.06
C GLY A 255 -12.81 -0.77 -16.83
N PRO A 256 -14.07 -0.31 -16.88
CA PRO A 256 -15.27 -0.90 -16.23
C PRO A 256 -15.70 -2.23 -16.85
N TYR A 257 -16.56 -2.97 -16.16
CA TYR A 257 -17.14 -4.24 -16.63
C TYR A 257 -18.66 -4.19 -16.64
N ASP A 258 -19.27 -4.89 -17.59
CA ASP A 258 -20.73 -5.06 -17.65
C ASP A 258 -21.23 -5.94 -16.51
N ILE A 259 -20.49 -7.01 -16.19
CA ILE A 259 -20.91 -8.07 -15.27
C ILE A 259 -19.82 -8.38 -14.25
N TYR A 260 -20.20 -8.43 -12.98
CA TYR A 260 -19.37 -8.88 -11.86
C TYR A 260 -19.93 -10.19 -11.33
N ILE A 261 -19.06 -11.18 -11.11
CA ILE A 261 -19.44 -12.50 -10.59
C ILE A 261 -18.64 -12.80 -9.34
N ASP A 262 -19.32 -12.81 -8.20
CA ASP A 262 -18.78 -13.18 -6.90
C ASP A 262 -18.66 -14.70 -6.75
N LEU A 263 -17.44 -15.19 -6.52
CA LEU A 263 -17.13 -16.61 -6.42
C LEU A 263 -17.09 -17.16 -4.99
N HIS A 264 -17.37 -16.37 -3.95
CA HIS A 264 -17.27 -16.83 -2.55
C HIS A 264 -18.20 -18.01 -2.23
N SER A 265 -19.28 -18.20 -3.00
CA SER A 265 -20.28 -19.24 -2.73
C SER A 265 -20.14 -20.50 -3.59
N VAL A 266 -19.14 -20.58 -4.47
CA VAL A 266 -18.94 -21.74 -5.35
C VAL A 266 -18.15 -22.83 -4.62
N GLU A 267 -18.85 -23.79 -4.02
CA GLU A 267 -18.27 -24.81 -3.14
C GLU A 267 -17.15 -25.64 -3.79
N GLU A 268 -17.29 -25.99 -5.07
CA GLU A 268 -16.30 -26.82 -5.77
C GLU A 268 -14.92 -26.16 -5.88
N LEU A 269 -14.86 -24.82 -5.74
CA LEU A 269 -13.62 -24.05 -5.76
C LEU A 269 -12.88 -24.03 -4.41
N TYR A 270 -13.43 -24.68 -3.36
CA TYR A 270 -12.81 -24.80 -2.04
C TYR A 270 -12.27 -26.20 -1.72
N GLN A 271 -12.34 -27.13 -2.67
CA GLN A 271 -11.96 -28.52 -2.44
C GLN A 271 -10.53 -28.66 -1.89
N TYR A 272 -10.34 -29.56 -0.92
CA TYR A 272 -9.03 -30.00 -0.45
C TYR A 272 -8.98 -31.52 -0.55
N LYS A 273 -8.10 -32.06 -1.40
CA LYS A 273 -8.02 -33.51 -1.65
C LYS A 273 -6.57 -33.95 -1.63
N GLU A 274 -6.26 -34.89 -0.76
CA GLU A 274 -4.96 -35.56 -0.73
C GLU A 274 -5.05 -36.88 -1.48
N SER A 275 -4.02 -37.18 -2.28
CA SER A 275 -3.83 -38.47 -2.94
C SER A 275 -2.50 -39.08 -2.50
N ALA A 276 -2.19 -40.29 -2.98
CA ALA A 276 -0.91 -40.94 -2.70
C ALA A 276 0.30 -40.19 -3.30
N SER A 277 0.09 -39.37 -4.34
CA SER A 277 1.16 -38.73 -5.12
C SER A 277 1.05 -37.20 -5.21
N SER A 278 -0.05 -36.59 -4.78
CA SER A 278 -0.30 -35.15 -4.91
C SER A 278 -1.34 -34.63 -3.92
N VAL A 279 -1.41 -33.31 -3.78
CA VAL A 279 -2.47 -32.61 -3.03
C VAL A 279 -3.09 -31.54 -3.90
N ILE A 280 -4.42 -31.49 -3.91
CA ILE A 280 -5.25 -30.52 -4.62
C ILE A 280 -5.77 -29.49 -3.61
N PHE A 281 -5.60 -28.21 -3.96
CA PHE A 281 -6.20 -27.04 -3.31
C PHE A 281 -7.17 -26.37 -4.26
N GLY A 282 -8.37 -26.07 -3.79
CA GLY A 282 -9.36 -25.32 -4.54
C GLY A 282 -8.85 -23.94 -4.95
N ALA A 283 -9.31 -23.45 -6.09
CA ALA A 283 -8.92 -22.16 -6.63
C ALA A 283 -9.20 -20.96 -5.68
N ASN A 284 -10.24 -21.06 -4.86
CA ASN A 284 -10.63 -20.03 -3.89
C ASN A 284 -9.92 -20.17 -2.53
N THR A 285 -9.01 -21.13 -2.37
CA THR A 285 -8.17 -21.19 -1.16
C THR A 285 -7.37 -19.89 -1.04
N THR A 286 -7.59 -19.16 0.06
CA THR A 286 -6.85 -17.92 0.36
C THR A 286 -5.37 -18.22 0.60
N LEU A 287 -4.50 -17.24 0.44
CA LEU A 287 -3.07 -17.45 0.69
C LEU A 287 -2.78 -17.73 2.18
N THR A 288 -3.62 -17.22 3.08
CA THR A 288 -3.59 -17.59 4.50
C THR A 288 -3.93 -19.06 4.71
N LYS A 289 -5.02 -19.56 4.11
CA LYS A 289 -5.39 -20.99 4.18
C LYS A 289 -4.38 -21.89 3.51
N LEU A 290 -3.84 -21.49 2.36
CA LEU A 290 -2.77 -22.22 1.70
C LEU A 290 -1.58 -22.41 2.65
N LYS A 291 -1.16 -21.36 3.35
CA LYS A 291 -0.09 -21.42 4.35
C LYS A 291 -0.42 -22.38 5.50
N GLU A 292 -1.66 -22.37 6.00
CA GLU A 292 -2.13 -23.30 7.04
C GLU A 292 -2.09 -24.77 6.56
N HIS A 293 -2.60 -25.06 5.37
CA HIS A 293 -2.55 -26.41 4.80
C HIS A 293 -1.09 -26.87 4.60
N MET A 294 -0.22 -26.00 4.09
CA MET A 294 1.21 -26.30 3.94
C MET A 294 1.88 -26.60 5.29
N LYS A 295 1.47 -25.94 6.38
CA LYS A 295 1.97 -26.21 7.74
C LYS A 295 1.63 -27.61 8.22
N ASN A 296 0.48 -28.14 7.82
CA ASN A 296 0.08 -29.51 8.13
C ASN A 296 0.79 -30.52 7.20
N LEU A 297 0.93 -30.19 5.92
CA LEU A 297 1.58 -31.05 4.93
C LEU A 297 3.07 -31.24 5.16
N GLN A 298 3.79 -30.25 5.70
CA GLN A 298 5.26 -30.32 5.84
C GLN A 298 5.77 -31.53 6.65
N TYR A 299 4.93 -32.12 7.50
CA TYR A 299 5.25 -33.30 8.31
C TYR A 299 4.93 -34.63 7.61
N LYS A 300 4.31 -34.59 6.42
CA LYS A 300 3.97 -35.78 5.63
C LYS A 300 5.12 -36.18 4.70
N PRO A 301 5.36 -37.49 4.48
CA PRO A 301 6.41 -37.96 3.59
C PRO A 301 6.34 -37.33 2.19
N GLY A 302 7.46 -36.78 1.72
CA GLY A 302 7.59 -36.13 0.40
C GLY A 302 6.97 -34.73 0.30
N PHE A 303 6.50 -34.12 1.40
CA PHE A 303 6.03 -32.73 1.43
C PHE A 303 6.92 -31.81 2.28
N PHE A 304 8.14 -32.22 2.61
CA PHE A 304 9.10 -31.44 3.41
C PHE A 304 9.41 -30.05 2.82
N TYR A 305 9.28 -29.89 1.49
CA TYR A 305 9.48 -28.60 0.81
C TYR A 305 8.44 -27.54 1.21
N CYS A 306 7.29 -27.95 1.74
CA CYS A 306 6.24 -27.06 2.24
C CYS A 306 6.77 -26.08 3.29
N THR A 307 7.76 -26.45 4.12
CA THR A 307 8.40 -25.52 5.08
C THR A 307 9.02 -24.30 4.38
N ARG A 308 9.64 -24.50 3.20
CA ARG A 308 10.21 -23.41 2.40
C ARG A 308 9.12 -22.58 1.72
N VAL A 309 8.03 -23.22 1.28
CA VAL A 309 6.84 -22.52 0.75
C VAL A 309 6.22 -21.62 1.83
N ILE A 310 6.04 -22.12 3.05
CA ILE A 310 5.53 -21.33 4.19
C ILE A 310 6.42 -20.11 4.44
N ARG A 311 7.74 -20.28 4.46
CA ARG A 311 8.69 -19.17 4.65
C ARG A 311 8.50 -18.08 3.60
N HIS A 312 8.31 -18.45 2.34
CA HIS A 312 8.08 -17.48 1.26
C HIS A 312 6.68 -16.84 1.37
N LEU A 313 5.64 -17.62 1.66
CA LEU A 313 4.28 -17.11 1.87
C LEU A 313 4.20 -16.07 2.99
N LYS A 314 5.05 -16.16 4.03
CA LYS A 314 5.14 -15.14 5.09
C LYS A 314 5.54 -13.75 4.59
N VAL A 315 6.24 -13.66 3.45
CA VAL A 315 6.68 -12.40 2.84
C VAL A 315 5.98 -12.09 1.51
N LEU A 316 4.99 -12.92 1.13
CA LEU A 316 4.11 -12.69 -0.02
C LEU A 316 2.95 -11.80 0.42
N ALA A 317 2.91 -10.56 -0.09
CA ALA A 317 1.94 -9.53 0.30
C ALA A 317 1.89 -9.30 1.83
N SER A 318 0.82 -8.69 2.34
CA SER A 318 0.55 -8.54 3.78
C SER A 318 -0.43 -9.57 4.31
N VAL A 319 -0.53 -9.75 5.63
CA VAL A 319 -1.55 -10.61 6.27
C VAL A 319 -2.94 -10.24 5.76
N LEU A 320 -3.28 -8.95 5.76
CA LEU A 320 -4.59 -8.46 5.31
C LEU A 320 -4.88 -8.79 3.85
N VAL A 321 -3.86 -8.75 2.98
CA VAL A 321 -4.00 -9.14 1.56
C VAL A 321 -4.08 -10.66 1.42
N ARG A 322 -3.28 -11.44 2.17
CA ARG A 322 -3.31 -12.91 2.13
C ARG A 322 -4.62 -13.50 2.66
N ASN A 323 -5.25 -12.78 3.58
CA ASN A 323 -6.55 -13.10 4.14
C ASN A 323 -7.65 -13.07 3.06
N ALA A 324 -7.62 -12.11 2.13
CA ALA A 324 -8.60 -12.03 1.05
C ALA A 324 -8.16 -12.68 -0.27
N GLY A 325 -6.87 -12.55 -0.64
CA GLY A 325 -6.34 -13.03 -1.90
C GLY A 325 -6.29 -14.56 -1.99
N CYS A 326 -6.65 -15.11 -3.15
CA CYS A 326 -6.66 -16.56 -3.41
C CYS A 326 -5.62 -17.00 -4.45
N ILE A 327 -5.47 -18.33 -4.55
CA ILE A 327 -4.63 -19.00 -5.55
C ILE A 327 -5.01 -18.54 -6.96
N ALA A 328 -6.30 -18.65 -7.33
CA ALA A 328 -6.74 -18.31 -8.68
C ALA A 328 -6.50 -16.84 -9.02
N GLY A 329 -6.81 -15.92 -8.11
CA GLY A 329 -6.57 -14.50 -8.30
C GLY A 329 -5.10 -14.20 -8.58
N ASN A 330 -4.17 -14.82 -7.82
CA ASN A 330 -2.75 -14.61 -8.04
C ASN A 330 -2.24 -15.17 -9.38
N LEU A 331 -2.67 -16.39 -9.74
CA LEU A 331 -2.28 -17.02 -11.01
C LEU A 331 -2.89 -16.30 -12.23
N MET A 332 -4.12 -15.78 -12.12
CA MET A 332 -4.75 -15.01 -13.17
C MET A 332 -4.11 -13.63 -13.38
N ILE A 333 -3.56 -13.01 -12.32
CA ILE A 333 -2.73 -11.80 -12.50
C ILE A 333 -1.53 -12.12 -13.39
N LYS A 334 -0.79 -13.20 -13.11
CA LYS A 334 0.35 -13.62 -13.92
C LYS A 334 -0.05 -13.99 -15.36
N HIS A 335 -1.22 -14.60 -15.53
CA HIS A 335 -1.76 -14.95 -16.85
C HIS A 335 -2.09 -13.70 -17.68
N ASN A 336 -2.76 -12.72 -17.09
CA ASN A 336 -3.14 -11.47 -17.76
C ASN A 336 -1.96 -10.50 -17.94
N HIS A 337 -0.96 -10.56 -17.04
CA HIS A 337 0.22 -9.70 -17.03
C HIS A 337 1.49 -10.58 -16.93
N PRO A 338 2.00 -11.10 -18.06
CA PRO A 338 3.14 -12.02 -18.08
C PRO A 338 4.44 -11.45 -17.51
N ASP A 339 4.58 -10.14 -17.43
CA ASP A 339 5.69 -9.43 -16.79
C ASP A 339 5.58 -9.39 -15.25
N PHE A 340 4.39 -9.61 -14.69
CA PHE A 340 4.19 -9.58 -13.24
C PHE A 340 5.07 -10.63 -12.54
N PRO A 341 5.89 -10.24 -11.54
CA PRO A 341 6.74 -11.16 -10.79
C PRO A 341 5.93 -11.91 -9.72
N SER A 342 5.03 -12.82 -10.14
CA SER A 342 4.20 -13.61 -9.21
C SER A 342 5.04 -14.59 -8.39
N ASP A 343 5.12 -14.34 -7.08
CA ASP A 343 5.78 -15.22 -6.11
C ASP A 343 5.13 -16.62 -6.09
N LEU A 344 3.80 -16.70 -6.12
CA LEU A 344 3.08 -17.98 -6.09
C LEU A 344 3.37 -18.79 -7.35
N PHE A 345 3.27 -18.16 -8.53
CA PHE A 345 3.56 -18.84 -9.79
C PHE A 345 5.00 -19.34 -9.82
N THR A 346 5.98 -18.49 -9.47
CA THR A 346 7.41 -18.85 -9.45
C THR A 346 7.65 -20.09 -8.57
N MET A 347 7.09 -20.12 -7.35
CA MET A 347 7.18 -21.29 -6.47
C MET A 347 6.52 -22.53 -7.09
N MET A 348 5.28 -22.41 -7.55
CA MET A 348 4.49 -23.54 -8.03
C MET A 348 5.02 -24.12 -9.34
N ALA A 349 5.58 -23.28 -10.21
CA ALA A 349 6.28 -23.71 -11.41
C ALA A 349 7.52 -24.55 -11.07
N ALA A 350 8.35 -24.11 -10.12
CA ALA A 350 9.52 -24.87 -9.71
C ALA A 350 9.18 -26.20 -9.02
N ILE A 351 8.04 -26.24 -8.31
CA ILE A 351 7.50 -27.46 -7.69
C ILE A 351 7.01 -28.47 -8.74
N GLY A 352 6.68 -28.04 -9.96
CA GLY A 352 6.06 -28.88 -10.98
C GLY A 352 4.54 -29.01 -10.80
N ALA A 353 3.89 -27.96 -10.30
CA ALA A 353 2.45 -27.94 -10.06
C ALA A 353 1.64 -27.99 -11.36
N SER A 354 0.38 -28.41 -11.24
CA SER A 354 -0.63 -28.36 -12.29
C SER A 354 -1.85 -27.57 -11.85
N VAL A 355 -2.63 -27.06 -12.78
CA VAL A 355 -3.90 -26.38 -12.51
C VAL A 355 -5.06 -27.08 -13.22
N GLY A 356 -6.21 -27.10 -12.55
CA GLY A 356 -7.48 -27.51 -13.16
C GLY A 356 -8.20 -26.29 -13.73
N VAL A 357 -8.64 -26.36 -14.98
CA VAL A 357 -9.39 -25.30 -15.66
C VAL A 357 -10.77 -25.82 -16.01
N TYR A 358 -11.80 -25.20 -15.43
CA TYR A 358 -13.20 -25.44 -15.74
C TYR A 358 -13.61 -24.64 -16.98
N ASP A 359 -14.07 -25.32 -18.02
CA ASP A 359 -14.65 -24.70 -19.21
C ASP A 359 -16.17 -24.59 -19.03
N THR A 360 -16.67 -23.35 -19.00
CA THR A 360 -18.10 -23.07 -18.77
C THR A 360 -19.00 -23.54 -19.91
N SER A 361 -18.46 -23.69 -21.13
CA SER A 361 -19.22 -24.12 -22.30
C SER A 361 -19.41 -25.64 -22.34
N SER A 362 -18.39 -26.41 -21.96
CA SER A 362 -18.45 -27.87 -21.95
C SER A 362 -18.82 -28.45 -20.58
N GLY A 363 -18.73 -27.66 -19.52
CA GLY A 363 -18.92 -28.10 -18.14
C GLY A 363 -17.86 -29.07 -17.64
N LYS A 364 -16.66 -29.08 -18.25
CA LYS A 364 -15.58 -30.04 -17.93
C LYS A 364 -14.37 -29.33 -17.31
N ILE A 365 -13.70 -30.02 -16.41
CA ILE A 365 -12.41 -29.58 -15.85
C ILE A 365 -11.28 -30.32 -16.58
N THR A 366 -10.31 -29.57 -17.09
CA THR A 366 -9.10 -30.12 -17.73
C THR A 366 -7.87 -29.73 -16.92
N LYS A 367 -6.93 -30.66 -16.75
CA LYS A 367 -5.69 -30.46 -15.99
C LYS A 367 -4.57 -30.04 -16.94
N HIS A 368 -3.83 -28.99 -16.57
CA HIS A 368 -2.70 -28.44 -17.34
C HIS A 368 -1.49 -28.26 -16.43
N PRO A 369 -0.27 -28.62 -16.84
CA PRO A 369 0.95 -28.14 -16.20
C PRO A 369 0.93 -26.62 -16.11
N ILE A 370 1.43 -26.05 -15.01
CA ILE A 370 1.26 -24.60 -14.76
C ILE A 370 1.95 -23.70 -15.81
N LEU A 371 3.04 -24.16 -16.44
CA LEU A 371 3.68 -23.46 -17.56
C LEU A 371 2.82 -23.47 -18.83
N GLU A 372 2.21 -24.62 -19.13
CA GLU A 372 1.30 -24.76 -20.27
C GLU A 372 0.05 -23.89 -20.08
N PHE A 373 -0.47 -23.83 -18.85
CA PHE A 373 -1.52 -22.90 -18.48
C PHE A 373 -1.16 -21.45 -18.82
N LEU A 374 0.03 -21.00 -18.43
CA LEU A 374 0.49 -19.63 -18.72
C LEU A 374 0.64 -19.36 -20.22
N GLN A 375 1.19 -20.32 -20.98
CA GLN A 375 1.60 -20.09 -22.36
C GLN A 375 0.53 -20.39 -23.42
N LYS A 376 -0.36 -21.36 -23.15
CA LYS A 376 -1.23 -21.94 -24.19
C LYS A 376 -2.72 -21.88 -23.87
N VAL A 377 -3.10 -21.78 -22.59
CA VAL A 377 -4.52 -21.84 -22.21
C VAL A 377 -5.16 -20.46 -22.28
N LYS A 378 -6.14 -20.29 -23.18
CA LYS A 378 -7.00 -19.10 -23.22
C LYS A 378 -8.12 -19.21 -22.19
N MET A 379 -8.23 -18.22 -21.31
CA MET A 379 -9.14 -18.22 -20.14
C MET A 379 -10.51 -17.55 -20.38
N ALA A 380 -10.77 -17.01 -21.58
CA ALA A 380 -12.10 -16.50 -21.92
C ALA A 380 -13.16 -17.61 -21.79
N GLY A 381 -14.20 -17.36 -20.98
CA GLY A 381 -15.23 -18.37 -20.68
C GLY A 381 -14.77 -19.52 -19.79
N LYS A 382 -13.64 -19.39 -19.09
CA LYS A 382 -13.09 -20.45 -18.23
C LYS A 382 -12.74 -19.91 -16.86
N VAL A 383 -12.67 -20.81 -15.89
CA VAL A 383 -12.37 -20.49 -14.50
C VAL A 383 -11.35 -21.49 -13.96
N LEU A 384 -10.38 -21.01 -13.18
CA LEU A 384 -9.48 -21.92 -12.46
C LEU A 384 -10.30 -22.66 -11.38
N ALA A 385 -10.19 -23.99 -11.36
CA ALA A 385 -10.89 -24.85 -10.42
C ALA A 385 -10.01 -25.24 -9.23
N PHE A 386 -8.73 -25.53 -9.48
CA PHE A 386 -7.79 -25.96 -8.44
C PHE A 386 -6.33 -25.80 -8.86
N LEU A 387 -5.45 -25.85 -7.86
CA LEU A 387 -4.00 -26.04 -7.96
C LEU A 387 -3.64 -27.40 -7.37
N GLU A 388 -2.80 -28.16 -8.05
CA GLU A 388 -2.30 -29.47 -7.59
C GLU A 388 -0.78 -29.44 -7.46
N ILE A 389 -0.27 -29.82 -6.29
CA ILE A 389 1.18 -29.95 -6.03
C ILE A 389 1.56 -31.43 -5.88
N PRO A 390 2.69 -31.88 -6.45
CA PRO A 390 3.15 -33.26 -6.35
C PRO A 390 3.90 -33.53 -5.03
N LYS A 391 3.94 -34.79 -4.64
CA LYS A 391 4.91 -35.30 -3.67
C LYS A 391 6.32 -35.26 -4.28
N PHE A 392 7.32 -34.97 -3.45
CA PHE A 392 8.73 -35.02 -3.81
C PHE A 392 9.36 -36.37 -3.47
N GLU A 393 10.34 -36.77 -4.29
CA GLU A 393 11.16 -37.95 -4.08
C GLU A 393 12.23 -37.71 -3.00
N GLU A 394 12.82 -38.79 -2.50
CA GLU A 394 13.99 -38.69 -1.62
C GLU A 394 15.16 -38.03 -2.37
N ASN A 395 15.90 -37.16 -1.66
CA ASN A 395 17.02 -36.36 -2.18
C ASN A 395 16.65 -35.24 -3.16
N GLU A 396 15.37 -34.90 -3.30
CA GLU A 396 14.99 -33.63 -3.93
C GLU A 396 15.23 -32.45 -2.96
N HIS A 397 15.81 -31.39 -3.48
CA HIS A 397 16.02 -30.13 -2.77
C HIS A 397 15.15 -29.05 -3.38
N TYR A 398 14.52 -28.25 -2.54
CA TYR A 398 13.71 -27.10 -2.94
C TYR A 398 14.11 -25.87 -2.17
N ARG A 399 14.29 -24.76 -2.88
CA ARG A 399 14.55 -23.45 -2.27
C ARG A 399 13.87 -22.36 -3.07
N SER A 400 13.35 -21.34 -2.40
CA SER A 400 12.80 -20.16 -3.05
C SER A 400 13.25 -18.87 -2.37
N PHE A 401 13.21 -17.79 -3.14
CA PHE A 401 13.67 -16.47 -2.74
C PHE A 401 12.72 -15.40 -3.27
N LYS A 402 12.59 -14.35 -2.48
CA LYS A 402 11.94 -13.10 -2.84
C LYS A 402 12.84 -11.98 -2.37
N ILE A 403 13.35 -11.20 -3.33
CA ILE A 403 14.22 -10.07 -3.03
C ILE A 403 13.50 -8.80 -3.45
N THR A 404 13.42 -7.86 -2.53
CA THR A 404 12.53 -6.69 -2.57
C THR A 404 13.27 -5.47 -2.04
N PRO A 405 12.80 -4.24 -2.32
CA PRO A 405 13.36 -3.01 -1.73
C PRO A 405 13.25 -2.96 -0.20
N ARG A 406 12.31 -3.70 0.38
CA ARG A 406 12.10 -3.84 1.83
C ARG A 406 11.62 -5.25 2.15
N TRP A 407 11.90 -5.75 3.35
CA TRP A 407 11.73 -7.16 3.72
C TRP A 407 10.33 -7.76 3.43
N GLN A 408 9.27 -6.97 3.56
CA GLN A 408 7.87 -7.41 3.41
C GLN A 408 7.02 -6.38 2.65
N ASN A 409 5.85 -6.82 2.17
CA ASN A 409 4.83 -5.99 1.54
C ASN A 409 5.39 -5.11 0.40
N ALA A 410 6.21 -5.70 -0.46
CA ALA A 410 6.74 -5.09 -1.67
C ALA A 410 6.79 -6.12 -2.80
N HIS A 411 6.70 -5.63 -4.04
CA HIS A 411 6.93 -6.44 -5.22
C HIS A 411 8.42 -6.79 -5.34
N ALA A 412 8.68 -8.01 -5.80
CA ALA A 412 10.04 -8.51 -5.93
C ALA A 412 10.78 -7.78 -7.05
N TYR A 413 12.02 -7.38 -6.79
CA TYR A 413 12.98 -7.08 -7.85
C TYR A 413 13.28 -8.35 -8.65
N VAL A 414 13.57 -9.43 -7.93
CA VAL A 414 13.69 -10.79 -8.47
C VAL A 414 13.09 -11.75 -7.45
N ASN A 415 12.22 -12.65 -7.92
CA ASN A 415 11.89 -13.85 -7.19
C ASN A 415 12.39 -15.06 -7.95
N ALA A 416 12.72 -16.12 -7.21
CA ALA A 416 13.27 -17.33 -7.80
C ALA A 416 12.86 -18.55 -6.99
N ALA A 417 12.73 -19.69 -7.66
CA ALA A 417 12.53 -20.97 -7.02
C ALA A 417 13.29 -22.07 -7.78
N PHE A 418 13.96 -22.91 -7.01
CA PHE A 418 14.89 -23.90 -7.50
C PHE A 418 14.52 -25.27 -6.94
N LYS A 419 14.33 -26.24 -7.83
CA LYS A 419 14.19 -27.66 -7.50
C LYS A 419 15.34 -28.43 -8.14
N ILE A 420 16.04 -29.26 -7.37
CA ILE A 420 17.14 -30.09 -7.87
C ILE A 420 17.23 -31.41 -7.11
N GLN A 421 17.36 -32.53 -7.82
CA GLN A 421 17.56 -33.84 -7.21
C GLN A 421 19.03 -34.20 -7.21
N VAL A 422 19.62 -34.38 -6.03
CA VAL A 422 21.07 -34.60 -5.87
C VAL A 422 21.37 -35.81 -4.99
N GLU A 423 22.11 -36.76 -5.53
CA GLU A 423 22.55 -37.96 -4.82
C GLU A 423 24.09 -37.99 -4.83
N LYS A 424 24.74 -37.92 -3.66
CA LYS A 424 26.22 -37.86 -3.56
C LYS A 424 26.84 -36.81 -4.49
N LEU A 425 26.26 -35.60 -4.51
CA LEU A 425 26.61 -34.47 -5.39
C LEU A 425 26.30 -34.66 -6.88
N LEU A 426 25.81 -35.82 -7.34
CA LEU A 426 25.37 -36.03 -8.71
C LEU A 426 23.94 -35.51 -8.93
N VAL A 427 23.75 -34.63 -9.89
CA VAL A 427 22.43 -34.12 -10.30
C VAL A 427 21.73 -35.17 -11.18
N LYS A 428 20.71 -35.84 -10.64
CA LYS A 428 20.10 -37.04 -11.28
C LYS A 428 19.14 -36.71 -12.41
N THR A 429 18.29 -35.70 -12.20
CA THR A 429 17.24 -35.30 -13.13
C THR A 429 17.45 -33.87 -13.58
N LYS A 430 16.72 -33.45 -14.62
CA LYS A 430 16.73 -32.04 -15.04
C LYS A 430 16.18 -31.19 -13.88
N PRO A 431 16.94 -30.23 -13.35
CA PRO A 431 16.42 -29.35 -12.31
C PRO A 431 15.39 -28.37 -12.87
N SER A 432 14.69 -27.69 -11.97
CA SER A 432 13.79 -26.59 -12.30
C SER A 432 14.33 -25.30 -11.68
N PHE A 433 14.80 -24.39 -12.51
CA PHE A 433 15.34 -23.09 -12.13
C PHE A 433 14.43 -21.99 -12.65
N VAL A 434 13.49 -21.56 -11.82
CA VAL A 434 12.42 -20.62 -12.17
C VAL A 434 12.72 -19.23 -11.63
N PHE A 435 12.50 -18.21 -12.45
CA PHE A 435 12.70 -16.81 -12.12
C PHE A 435 11.47 -15.97 -12.45
N GLY A 436 11.30 -14.87 -11.71
CA GLY A 436 10.43 -13.75 -12.07
C GLY A 436 11.16 -12.42 -11.82
N GLY A 437 10.67 -11.35 -12.47
CA GLY A 437 11.33 -10.04 -12.42
C GLY A 437 12.52 -9.89 -13.39
N ILE A 438 12.68 -10.80 -14.36
CA ILE A 438 13.69 -10.69 -15.42
C ILE A 438 13.09 -9.97 -16.63
N ASN A 439 12.23 -10.66 -17.37
CA ASN A 439 11.40 -10.11 -18.44
C ASN A 439 10.11 -10.96 -18.54
N ALA A 440 9.21 -10.63 -19.47
CA ALA A 440 7.93 -11.33 -19.63
C ALA A 440 8.05 -12.78 -20.14
N GLU A 441 9.13 -13.13 -20.84
CA GLU A 441 9.33 -14.42 -21.50
C GLU A 441 10.13 -15.41 -20.64
N THR A 442 11.04 -14.91 -19.80
CA THR A 442 11.94 -15.70 -18.98
C THR A 442 11.21 -16.22 -17.75
N VAL A 443 10.86 -17.50 -17.81
CA VAL A 443 10.37 -18.27 -16.65
C VAL A 443 11.42 -19.27 -16.18
N HIS A 444 12.00 -20.06 -17.09
CA HIS A 444 13.03 -21.07 -16.78
C HIS A 444 14.41 -20.69 -17.31
N ALA A 445 15.46 -21.07 -16.57
CA ALA A 445 16.86 -21.04 -16.99
C ALA A 445 17.24 -22.32 -17.74
N THR A 446 16.59 -22.56 -18.89
CA THR A 446 16.61 -23.85 -19.58
C THR A 446 18.02 -24.30 -19.98
N LYS A 447 18.92 -23.39 -20.39
CA LYS A 447 20.28 -23.80 -20.78
C LYS A 447 21.10 -24.23 -19.57
N ALA A 448 20.98 -23.51 -18.46
CA ALA A 448 21.65 -23.89 -17.21
C ALA A 448 21.12 -25.23 -16.66
N GLU A 449 19.81 -25.45 -16.73
CA GLU A 449 19.17 -26.72 -16.34
C GLU A 449 19.68 -27.92 -17.15
N GLU A 450 19.75 -27.79 -18.48
CA GLU A 450 20.25 -28.87 -19.36
C GLU A 450 21.75 -29.13 -19.15
N PHE A 451 22.54 -28.08 -18.91
CA PHE A 451 23.97 -28.23 -18.69
C PHE A 451 24.28 -29.02 -17.41
N ILE A 452 23.61 -28.72 -16.30
CA ILE A 452 23.96 -29.27 -14.99
C ILE A 452 23.41 -30.70 -14.78
N LYS A 453 22.37 -31.08 -15.54
CA LYS A 453 21.80 -32.42 -15.54
C LYS A 453 22.88 -33.48 -15.76
N GLY A 454 22.92 -34.49 -14.90
CA GLY A 454 23.86 -35.60 -15.00
C GLY A 454 25.29 -35.28 -14.56
N LYS A 455 25.56 -34.09 -14.00
CA LYS A 455 26.90 -33.70 -13.54
C LYS A 455 27.05 -33.78 -12.03
N THR A 456 28.28 -34.02 -11.58
CA THR A 456 28.66 -33.92 -10.17
C THR A 456 28.96 -32.47 -9.82
N LEU A 457 28.37 -31.97 -8.72
CA LEU A 457 28.53 -30.60 -8.24
C LEU A 457 29.95 -30.34 -7.71
N SER A 458 30.89 -30.05 -8.62
CA SER A 458 32.21 -29.50 -8.31
C SER A 458 32.23 -27.98 -8.51
N ASP A 459 33.24 -27.30 -7.96
CA ASP A 459 33.45 -25.86 -8.16
C ASP A 459 33.45 -25.46 -9.64
N ALA A 460 34.06 -26.27 -10.50
CA ALA A 460 34.10 -26.02 -11.94
C ALA A 460 32.70 -26.12 -12.57
N VAL A 461 31.91 -27.13 -12.20
CA VAL A 461 30.54 -27.32 -12.72
C VAL A 461 29.63 -26.20 -12.23
N ILE A 462 29.74 -25.79 -10.96
CA ILE A 462 28.97 -24.69 -10.40
C ILE A 462 29.30 -23.38 -11.14
N LYS A 463 30.58 -23.03 -11.27
CA LYS A 463 31.02 -21.81 -11.99
C LYS A 463 30.53 -21.78 -13.43
N GLU A 464 30.64 -22.89 -14.17
CA GLU A 464 30.18 -22.94 -15.56
C GLU A 464 28.65 -22.86 -15.66
N THR A 465 27.92 -23.50 -14.74
CA THR A 465 26.44 -23.36 -14.68
C THR A 465 26.03 -21.90 -14.49
N LEU A 466 26.69 -21.18 -13.59
CA LEU A 466 26.41 -19.77 -13.32
C LEU A 466 26.77 -18.86 -14.51
N LYS A 467 27.85 -19.17 -15.23
CA LYS A 467 28.23 -18.46 -16.45
C LYS A 467 27.21 -18.66 -17.56
N ILE A 468 26.70 -19.88 -17.73
CA ILE A 468 25.62 -20.18 -18.69
C ILE A 468 24.35 -19.43 -18.30
N LEU A 469 23.97 -19.45 -17.02
CA LEU A 469 22.84 -18.68 -16.50
C LEU A 469 22.98 -17.18 -16.81
N ALA A 470 24.15 -16.60 -16.51
CA ALA A 470 24.41 -15.19 -16.80
C ALA A 470 24.24 -14.87 -18.30
N SER A 471 24.67 -15.76 -19.19
CA SER A 471 24.53 -15.56 -20.64
C SER A 471 23.09 -15.65 -21.17
N GLU A 472 22.19 -16.35 -20.46
CA GLU A 472 20.81 -16.52 -20.91
C GLU A 472 19.81 -15.54 -20.29
N LEU A 473 20.13 -14.97 -19.12
CA LEU A 473 19.30 -13.97 -18.48
C LEU A 473 19.37 -12.62 -19.21
N LYS A 474 18.21 -12.11 -19.62
CA LYS A 474 18.09 -10.82 -20.31
C LYS A 474 17.05 -9.95 -19.62
N PRO A 475 17.35 -9.31 -18.48
CA PRO A 475 16.38 -8.44 -17.84
C PRO A 475 15.94 -7.33 -18.78
N SER A 476 14.65 -6.97 -18.74
CA SER A 476 14.12 -5.80 -19.47
C SER A 476 14.91 -4.53 -19.12
N SER A 477 14.94 -3.53 -20.01
CA SER A 477 15.62 -2.26 -19.77
C SER A 477 15.14 -1.57 -18.48
N ASP A 478 15.98 -0.71 -17.93
CA ASP A 478 15.75 -0.04 -16.65
C ASP A 478 14.51 0.86 -16.70
N ASP A 479 13.47 0.46 -15.96
CA ASP A 479 12.43 1.36 -15.49
C ASP A 479 13.00 2.05 -14.23
N PRO A 480 13.02 3.40 -14.15
CA PRO A 480 13.48 4.13 -12.96
C PRO A 480 12.76 3.73 -11.65
N LEU A 481 11.57 3.12 -11.75
CA LEU A 481 10.79 2.61 -10.62
C LEU A 481 11.23 1.21 -10.15
N HIS A 482 12.10 0.54 -10.90
CA HIS A 482 12.61 -0.80 -10.61
C HIS A 482 14.12 -0.77 -10.36
N ALA A 483 14.65 -1.85 -9.77
CA ALA A 483 16.11 -2.03 -9.72
C ALA A 483 16.67 -2.21 -11.13
N SER A 484 17.90 -1.73 -11.35
CA SER A 484 18.57 -1.82 -12.65
C SER A 484 18.64 -3.25 -13.18
N ALA A 485 18.62 -3.39 -14.50
CA ALA A 485 18.77 -4.63 -15.23
C ALA A 485 20.06 -5.35 -14.80
N LYS A 486 21.15 -4.59 -14.62
CA LYS A 486 22.41 -5.13 -14.09
C LYS A 486 22.22 -5.74 -12.70
N TYR A 487 21.56 -5.02 -11.78
CA TYR A 487 21.31 -5.54 -10.44
C TYR A 487 20.45 -6.82 -10.48
N ARG A 488 19.36 -6.81 -11.24
CA ARG A 488 18.47 -7.97 -11.38
C ARG A 488 19.17 -9.18 -12.00
N HIS A 489 20.00 -8.95 -13.02
CA HIS A 489 20.86 -9.98 -13.63
C HIS A 489 21.79 -10.62 -12.59
N ASP A 490 22.63 -9.80 -11.95
CA ASP A 490 23.65 -10.29 -11.00
C ASP A 490 22.99 -10.96 -9.78
N LEU A 491 21.85 -10.43 -9.34
CA LEU A 491 21.07 -11.01 -8.26
C LEU A 491 20.57 -12.41 -8.60
N ALA A 492 19.95 -12.60 -9.77
CA ALA A 492 19.43 -13.91 -10.18
C ALA A 492 20.51 -15.00 -10.24
N VAL A 493 21.70 -14.66 -10.76
CA VAL A 493 22.87 -15.56 -10.76
C VAL A 493 23.27 -15.93 -9.32
N ASN A 494 23.36 -14.94 -8.43
CA ASN A 494 23.73 -15.18 -7.03
C ASN A 494 22.69 -16.00 -6.26
N LEU A 495 21.40 -15.89 -6.57
CA LEU A 495 20.36 -16.70 -5.94
C LEU A 495 20.47 -18.19 -6.31
N LEU A 496 20.84 -18.51 -7.56
CA LEU A 496 21.14 -19.89 -7.93
C LEU A 496 22.41 -20.38 -7.21
N TYR A 497 23.47 -19.56 -7.20
CA TYR A 497 24.72 -19.91 -6.52
C TYR A 497 24.48 -20.27 -5.04
N LYS A 498 23.70 -19.45 -4.35
CA LYS A 498 23.29 -19.67 -2.96
C LYS A 498 22.60 -21.03 -2.74
N THR A 499 21.76 -21.46 -3.69
CA THR A 499 21.11 -22.77 -3.65
C THR A 499 22.11 -23.90 -3.88
N LEU A 500 23.00 -23.75 -4.87
CA LEU A 500 24.02 -24.75 -5.16
C LEU A 500 25.00 -24.93 -4.00
N LEU A 501 25.33 -23.87 -3.25
CA LEU A 501 26.13 -23.96 -2.03
C LEU A 501 25.41 -24.73 -0.91
N GLU A 502 24.11 -24.53 -0.72
CA GLU A 502 23.32 -25.27 0.28
C GLU A 502 23.33 -26.78 0.00
N VAL A 503 23.27 -27.15 -1.28
CA VAL A 503 23.27 -28.55 -1.72
C VAL A 503 24.68 -29.15 -1.70
N ALA A 504 25.69 -28.41 -2.16
CA ALA A 504 27.07 -28.87 -2.23
C ALA A 504 27.76 -28.95 -0.87
N LYS A 505 27.33 -28.13 0.11
CA LYS A 505 27.86 -28.09 1.49
C LYS A 505 29.40 -27.99 1.54
N PRO A 506 29.99 -26.90 1.02
CA PRO A 506 31.44 -26.72 1.06
C PRO A 506 31.99 -26.75 2.50
N THR A 507 33.23 -27.21 2.64
CA THR A 507 33.89 -27.34 3.93
C THR A 507 34.35 -26.00 4.51
N ASP A 508 34.75 -25.06 3.65
CA ASP A 508 35.15 -23.71 4.06
C ASP A 508 33.95 -22.92 4.64
N PRO A 509 34.00 -22.55 5.94
CA PRO A 509 32.93 -21.77 6.58
C PRO A 509 32.63 -20.44 5.89
N LYS A 510 33.63 -19.79 5.27
CA LYS A 510 33.46 -18.50 4.57
C LYS A 510 32.61 -18.63 3.31
N ILE A 511 32.73 -19.77 2.63
CA ILE A 511 31.91 -20.07 1.44
C ILE A 511 30.54 -20.58 1.89
N ARG A 512 30.52 -21.46 2.89
CA ARG A 512 29.29 -22.06 3.41
C ARG A 512 28.28 -21.01 3.91
N SER A 513 28.74 -19.92 4.53
CA SER A 513 27.86 -18.83 4.98
C SER A 513 27.07 -18.17 3.85
N GLY A 514 27.56 -18.24 2.60
CA GLY A 514 26.83 -17.79 1.42
C GLY A 514 25.51 -18.53 1.19
N ALA A 515 25.41 -19.77 1.69
CA ALA A 515 24.19 -20.59 1.63
C ALA A 515 23.11 -20.13 2.64
N ASP A 516 23.47 -19.45 3.72
CA ASP A 516 22.54 -19.19 4.84
C ASP A 516 21.52 -18.11 4.51
N SER A 517 20.28 -18.28 4.96
CA SER A 517 19.24 -17.25 4.82
C SER A 517 19.25 -16.36 6.06
N MET A 518 19.25 -15.04 5.87
CA MET A 518 19.06 -14.11 6.98
C MET A 518 17.65 -14.28 7.58
N GLU A 519 17.56 -14.24 8.89
CA GLU A 519 16.32 -14.23 9.65
C GLU A 519 16.29 -13.01 10.54
N ARG A 520 15.12 -12.37 10.60
CA ARG A 520 14.92 -11.17 11.40
C ARG A 520 14.55 -11.63 12.82
N PRO A 521 15.36 -11.33 13.84
CA PRO A 521 14.98 -11.62 15.22
C PRO A 521 13.85 -10.69 15.68
N ILE A 522 13.27 -11.02 16.83
CA ILE A 522 12.28 -10.17 17.50
C ILE A 522 12.89 -8.79 17.81
N SER A 523 12.15 -7.72 17.52
CA SER A 523 12.61 -6.37 17.81
C SER A 523 12.60 -6.09 19.32
N SER A 524 13.56 -5.29 19.79
CA SER A 524 13.59 -4.78 21.17
C SER A 524 14.18 -3.37 21.20
N GLY A 525 13.87 -2.60 22.24
CA GLY A 525 14.43 -1.25 22.42
C GLY A 525 14.35 -0.80 23.88
N LEU A 526 15.43 -0.19 24.37
CA LEU A 526 15.50 0.41 25.70
C LEU A 526 15.38 1.93 25.60
N GLN A 527 14.61 2.55 26.49
CA GLN A 527 14.54 4.01 26.62
C GLN A 527 14.90 4.40 28.06
N THR A 528 15.74 5.41 28.21
CA THR A 528 16.17 5.94 29.51
C THR A 528 15.89 7.43 29.55
N PHE A 529 15.12 7.86 30.54
CA PHE A 529 14.84 9.26 30.82
C PHE A 529 14.74 9.46 32.33
N GLN A 530 14.88 10.70 32.79
CA GLN A 530 14.80 11.04 34.21
C GLN A 530 13.51 11.80 34.49
N GLU A 531 12.67 11.27 35.37
CA GLU A 531 11.53 12.01 35.89
C GLU A 531 11.93 12.84 37.11
N LYS A 532 11.44 14.09 37.18
CA LYS A 532 11.63 14.97 38.33
C LYS A 532 10.27 15.33 38.93
N LYS A 533 9.86 14.58 39.96
CA LYS A 533 8.55 14.71 40.62
C LYS A 533 8.22 16.14 41.09
N SER A 534 9.23 16.91 41.50
CA SER A 534 9.04 18.30 41.94
C SER A 534 8.65 19.26 40.81
N GLU A 535 8.81 18.85 39.54
CA GLU A 535 8.49 19.65 38.35
C GLU A 535 7.34 19.05 37.53
N PHE A 536 6.56 18.14 38.13
CA PHE A 536 5.41 17.58 37.43
C PHE A 536 4.36 18.68 37.18
N PRO A 537 3.77 18.74 35.95
CA PRO A 537 3.83 17.73 34.88
C PRO A 537 4.95 17.88 33.84
N LEU A 538 5.84 18.89 33.93
CA LEU A 538 6.85 19.18 32.89
C LEU A 538 7.84 18.03 32.65
N MET A 539 8.35 17.43 33.73
CA MET A 539 9.32 16.32 33.67
C MET A 539 8.66 14.95 33.93
N GLN A 540 7.34 14.85 33.74
CA GLN A 540 6.60 13.59 33.84
C GLN A 540 6.47 12.97 32.44
N ALA A 541 6.73 11.67 32.31
CA ALA A 541 6.46 10.95 31.07
C ALA A 541 4.96 10.69 30.91
N MET A 542 4.21 11.75 30.62
CA MET A 542 2.77 11.66 30.45
C MET A 542 2.41 10.97 29.13
N PRO A 543 1.47 10.01 29.14
CA PRO A 543 0.92 9.50 27.90
C PRO A 543 0.18 10.60 27.16
N LYS A 544 0.18 10.52 25.84
CA LYS A 544 -0.59 11.45 25.02
C LYS A 544 -2.09 11.37 25.39
N LEU A 545 -2.68 12.53 25.69
CA LEU A 545 -4.07 12.62 26.19
C LEU A 545 -5.08 12.05 25.19
N GLU A 546 -4.88 12.28 23.90
CA GLU A 546 -5.77 11.79 22.84
C GLU A 546 -5.49 10.34 22.45
N ALA A 547 -4.49 9.66 23.04
CA ALA A 547 -4.11 8.32 22.61
C ALA A 547 -5.26 7.29 22.69
N PRO A 548 -6.11 7.27 23.73
CA PRO A 548 -7.28 6.39 23.76
C PRO A 548 -8.28 6.70 22.64
N LEU A 549 -8.53 7.98 22.36
CA LEU A 549 -9.45 8.43 21.30
C LEU A 549 -8.90 8.13 19.90
N GLN A 550 -7.58 8.14 19.73
CA GLN A 550 -6.93 7.76 18.47
C GLN A 550 -7.01 6.25 18.27
N ALA A 551 -6.89 5.49 19.36
CA ALA A 551 -7.00 4.04 19.33
C ALA A 551 -8.43 3.54 19.13
N SER A 552 -9.44 4.27 19.63
CA SER A 552 -10.85 3.94 19.43
C SER A 552 -11.44 4.45 18.11
N GLY A 553 -10.72 5.31 17.39
CA GLY A 553 -11.20 5.92 16.15
C GLY A 553 -12.07 7.16 16.34
N GLU A 554 -12.33 7.58 17.58
CA GLU A 554 -13.16 8.75 17.93
C GLU A 554 -12.51 10.08 17.54
N THR A 555 -11.20 10.09 17.27
CA THR A 555 -10.54 11.33 16.88
C THR A 555 -10.83 11.72 15.43
N VAL A 556 -11.39 12.91 15.25
CA VAL A 556 -11.82 13.48 13.96
C VAL A 556 -10.64 14.13 13.22
N TYR A 557 -10.54 13.85 11.92
CA TYR A 557 -9.67 14.53 10.96
C TYR A 557 -10.49 15.26 9.88
N ALA A 558 -9.85 16.02 8.99
CA ALA A 558 -10.57 16.81 7.97
C ALA A 558 -11.47 15.93 7.07
N ASN A 559 -11.01 14.74 6.68
CA ASN A 559 -11.83 13.82 5.87
C ASN A 559 -12.92 13.07 6.66
N ASP A 560 -12.95 13.21 7.98
CA ASP A 560 -13.95 12.57 8.83
C ASP A 560 -15.15 13.48 9.11
N ILE A 561 -15.04 14.77 8.78
CA ILE A 561 -16.16 15.71 8.88
C ILE A 561 -17.35 15.15 8.07
N PRO A 562 -18.54 15.04 8.68
CA PRO A 562 -19.73 14.57 7.98
C PRO A 562 -19.97 15.31 6.66
N ALA A 563 -20.49 14.59 5.67
CA ALA A 563 -20.81 15.21 4.40
C ALA A 563 -21.95 16.22 4.57
N PHE A 564 -21.81 17.39 3.97
CA PHE A 564 -22.87 18.39 3.94
C PHE A 564 -23.91 18.06 2.87
N GLN A 565 -25.12 18.60 3.02
CA GLN A 565 -26.15 18.41 2.00
C GLN A 565 -25.69 18.96 0.65
N ARG A 566 -25.84 18.14 -0.40
CA ARG A 566 -25.41 18.47 -1.77
C ARG A 566 -23.92 18.79 -1.88
N GLU A 567 -23.08 18.27 -0.98
CA GLU A 567 -21.62 18.37 -1.10
C GLU A 567 -21.12 17.79 -2.44
N LEU A 568 -20.04 18.36 -2.96
CA LEU A 568 -19.32 17.90 -4.15
C LEU A 568 -17.91 17.48 -3.79
N TYR A 569 -17.37 16.54 -4.56
CA TYR A 569 -15.99 16.08 -4.44
C TYR A 569 -15.15 16.61 -5.59
N GLY A 570 -13.98 17.16 -5.25
CA GLY A 570 -13.00 17.69 -6.18
C GLY A 570 -11.86 16.72 -6.47
N ALA A 571 -11.51 16.53 -7.74
CA ALA A 571 -10.32 15.81 -8.17
C ALA A 571 -9.50 16.64 -9.18
N PHE A 572 -8.21 16.80 -8.93
CA PHE A 572 -7.34 17.58 -9.79
C PHE A 572 -7.11 16.90 -11.13
N VAL A 573 -7.13 17.71 -12.19
CA VAL A 573 -6.51 17.41 -13.47
C VAL A 573 -5.10 17.98 -13.41
N ILE A 574 -4.09 17.12 -13.53
CA ILE A 574 -2.68 17.49 -13.38
C ILE A 574 -1.92 17.31 -14.69
N SER A 575 -0.84 18.07 -14.87
CA SER A 575 -0.01 17.98 -16.07
C SER A 575 0.68 16.62 -16.21
N THR A 576 0.70 16.07 -17.43
CA THR A 576 1.47 14.87 -17.80
C THR A 576 2.79 15.20 -18.50
N VAL A 577 3.11 16.48 -18.71
CA VAL A 577 4.37 16.95 -19.29
C VAL A 577 5.09 17.87 -18.30
N ALA A 578 6.41 17.97 -18.41
CA ALA A 578 7.20 18.82 -17.52
C ALA A 578 7.09 20.30 -17.88
N ILE A 579 7.37 20.70 -19.12
CA ILE A 579 7.35 22.09 -19.56
C ILE A 579 6.64 22.17 -20.91
N GLY A 580 5.62 23.02 -21.03
CA GLY A 580 4.91 23.21 -22.29
C GLY A 580 3.69 24.14 -22.19
N ALA A 581 3.24 24.65 -23.32
CA ALA A 581 2.05 25.49 -23.40
C ALA A 581 0.78 24.62 -23.47
N ILE A 582 -0.28 25.03 -22.75
CA ILE A 582 -1.59 24.40 -22.91
C ILE A 582 -2.24 24.99 -24.17
N VAL A 583 -2.48 24.15 -25.17
CA VAL A 583 -3.16 24.54 -26.42
C VAL A 583 -4.66 24.38 -26.30
N ASN A 584 -5.11 23.27 -25.72
CA ASN A 584 -6.53 22.97 -25.56
C ASN A 584 -6.78 22.06 -24.36
N ILE A 585 -7.91 22.26 -23.70
CA ILE A 585 -8.45 21.40 -22.65
C ILE A 585 -9.84 20.93 -23.10
N ASP A 586 -9.98 19.64 -23.39
CA ASP A 586 -11.26 19.02 -23.73
C ASP A 586 -11.78 18.22 -22.53
N CYS A 587 -12.85 18.72 -21.93
CA CYS A 587 -13.56 18.10 -20.81
C CYS A 587 -14.90 17.46 -21.23
N SER A 588 -15.23 17.39 -22.52
CA SER A 588 -16.54 16.91 -23.00
C SER A 588 -16.87 15.49 -22.54
N GLU A 589 -15.91 14.55 -22.66
CA GLU A 589 -16.08 13.16 -22.22
C GLU A 589 -16.23 13.06 -20.70
N ALA A 590 -15.53 13.90 -19.94
CA ALA A 590 -15.61 13.95 -18.49
C ALA A 590 -16.97 14.49 -18.02
N LEU A 591 -17.45 15.58 -18.62
CA LEU A 591 -18.72 16.23 -18.28
C LEU A 591 -19.95 15.41 -18.73
N ALA A 592 -19.80 14.51 -19.70
CA ALA A 592 -20.87 13.62 -20.13
C ALA A 592 -21.18 12.51 -19.11
N ILE A 593 -20.33 12.28 -18.11
CA ILE A 593 -20.52 11.23 -17.10
C ILE A 593 -21.59 11.68 -16.10
N PRO A 594 -22.67 10.91 -15.90
CA PRO A 594 -23.71 11.25 -14.94
C PRO A 594 -23.14 11.43 -13.51
N GLY A 595 -23.49 12.55 -12.88
CA GLY A 595 -23.00 12.94 -11.56
C GLY A 595 -21.72 13.79 -11.57
N VAL A 596 -21.11 14.03 -12.73
CA VAL A 596 -20.10 15.09 -12.90
C VAL A 596 -20.84 16.42 -13.09
N VAL A 597 -20.44 17.44 -12.32
CA VAL A 597 -21.16 18.71 -12.25
C VAL A 597 -20.45 19.81 -13.01
N LYS A 598 -19.14 19.98 -12.81
CA LYS A 598 -18.38 21.06 -13.44
C LYS A 598 -16.89 20.75 -13.49
N PHE A 599 -16.21 21.26 -14.52
CA PHE A 599 -14.77 21.45 -14.53
C PHE A 599 -14.49 22.92 -14.24
N ILE A 600 -13.63 23.21 -13.25
CA ILE A 600 -13.16 24.58 -12.97
C ILE A 600 -11.66 24.70 -13.27
N SER A 601 -11.25 25.89 -13.71
CA SER A 601 -9.88 26.21 -14.11
C SER A 601 -9.49 27.64 -13.69
N ALA A 602 -8.33 28.12 -14.13
CA ALA A 602 -7.93 29.52 -13.96
C ALA A 602 -8.98 30.52 -14.53
N ALA A 603 -9.74 30.12 -15.54
CA ALA A 603 -10.80 30.95 -16.13
C ALA A 603 -12.03 31.15 -15.23
N ASP A 604 -12.19 30.34 -14.18
CA ASP A 604 -13.32 30.45 -13.23
C ASP A 604 -12.98 31.34 -12.02
N ILE A 605 -11.76 31.85 -11.92
CA ILE A 605 -11.34 32.79 -10.88
C ILE A 605 -12.08 34.13 -11.09
N PRO A 606 -12.83 34.63 -10.09
CA PRO A 606 -13.62 35.86 -10.24
C PRO A 606 -12.73 37.10 -10.35
N GLU A 607 -13.31 38.21 -10.79
CA GLU A 607 -12.64 39.51 -10.79
C GLU A 607 -12.13 39.88 -9.38
N GLY A 608 -10.88 40.36 -9.30
CA GLY A 608 -10.18 40.62 -8.04
C GLY A 608 -9.58 39.38 -7.37
N GLY A 609 -9.88 38.17 -7.87
CA GLY A 609 -9.25 36.93 -7.44
C GLY A 609 -7.80 36.83 -7.90
N LYS A 610 -6.95 36.17 -7.09
CA LYS A 610 -5.54 35.94 -7.39
C LYS A 610 -5.25 34.46 -7.55
N ASN A 611 -4.66 34.09 -8.68
CA ASN A 611 -4.22 32.73 -8.96
C ASN A 611 -2.86 32.44 -8.31
N ASN A 612 -2.77 32.42 -6.97
CA ASN A 612 -1.53 32.15 -6.25
C ASN A 612 -1.82 31.49 -4.90
N PHE A 613 -1.12 30.39 -4.57
CA PHE A 613 -1.20 29.74 -3.25
C PHE A 613 0.07 29.84 -2.40
N MET A 614 1.08 30.57 -2.89
CA MET A 614 2.41 30.71 -2.26
C MET A 614 2.71 32.16 -1.83
N ASP A 615 1.69 32.99 -1.60
CA ASP A 615 1.82 34.37 -1.13
C ASP A 615 2.13 34.44 0.37
N VAL A 616 3.39 34.15 0.74
CA VAL A 616 3.84 34.08 2.14
C VAL A 616 4.36 35.41 2.66
N VAL A 617 3.64 36.00 3.62
CA VAL A 617 3.96 37.32 4.21
C VAL A 617 5.37 37.36 4.81
N PHE A 618 5.80 36.29 5.50
CA PHE A 618 7.12 36.22 6.13
C PHE A 618 8.26 35.87 5.16
N PHE A 619 7.94 35.40 3.95
CA PHE A 619 8.92 34.99 2.95
C PHE A 619 8.56 35.58 1.58
N PRO A 620 8.65 36.91 1.41
CA PRO A 620 8.20 37.60 0.19
C PRO A 620 9.04 37.27 -1.04
N THR A 621 10.19 36.63 -0.86
CA THR A 621 11.07 36.14 -1.93
C THR A 621 10.61 34.81 -2.53
N ILE A 622 9.62 34.14 -1.92
CA ILE A 622 9.01 32.93 -2.47
C ILE A 622 8.19 33.37 -3.70
N GLY A 623 8.69 33.05 -4.89
CA GLY A 623 7.98 33.30 -6.14
C GLY A 623 6.55 32.74 -6.12
N ALA A 624 5.64 33.42 -6.83
CA ALA A 624 4.24 33.00 -6.94
C ALA A 624 4.12 31.62 -7.60
N GLU A 625 3.11 30.86 -7.19
CA GLU A 625 2.79 29.57 -7.79
C GLU A 625 1.27 29.47 -7.99
N GLU A 626 0.87 29.19 -9.24
CA GLU A 626 -0.53 29.21 -9.64
C GLU A 626 -1.33 28.05 -9.03
N VAL A 627 -2.56 28.34 -8.56
CA VAL A 627 -3.50 27.29 -8.12
C VAL A 627 -3.89 26.43 -9.31
N PHE A 628 -4.19 27.05 -10.45
CA PHE A 628 -4.45 26.38 -11.72
C PHE A 628 -3.62 27.02 -12.83
N VAL A 629 -2.96 26.22 -13.66
CA VAL A 629 -2.18 26.72 -14.80
C VAL A 629 -3.02 27.65 -15.67
N SER A 630 -2.57 28.89 -15.83
CA SER A 630 -3.25 29.89 -16.68
C SER A 630 -2.83 29.78 -18.15
N LYS A 631 -1.57 29.42 -18.42
CA LYS A 631 -1.02 29.38 -19.79
C LYS A 631 -0.01 28.25 -20.03
N ASN A 632 1.08 28.25 -19.28
CA ASN A 632 2.19 27.34 -19.48
C ASN A 632 2.35 26.43 -18.26
N VAL A 633 2.50 25.13 -18.52
CA VAL A 633 2.98 24.17 -17.52
C VAL A 633 4.47 24.38 -17.32
N GLU A 634 4.89 24.44 -16.06
CA GLU A 634 6.28 24.66 -15.63
C GLU A 634 6.90 23.43 -14.98
N TYR A 635 6.09 22.48 -14.51
CA TYR A 635 6.56 21.19 -14.00
C TYR A 635 5.51 20.07 -14.15
N ALA A 636 5.99 18.82 -14.16
CA ALA A 636 5.13 17.65 -14.24
C ALA A 636 4.30 17.50 -12.96
N GLY A 637 3.00 17.27 -13.10
CA GLY A 637 2.08 17.18 -11.97
C GLY A 637 1.44 18.50 -11.52
N GLN A 638 1.80 19.64 -12.13
CA GLN A 638 1.16 20.94 -11.87
C GLN A 638 -0.36 20.88 -12.10
N SER A 639 -1.15 21.51 -11.22
CA SER A 639 -2.61 21.52 -11.29
C SER A 639 -3.12 22.38 -12.45
N ILE A 640 -3.86 21.78 -13.37
CA ILE A 640 -4.45 22.45 -14.55
C ILE A 640 -5.91 22.88 -14.26
N GLY A 641 -6.62 22.08 -13.49
CA GLY A 641 -8.01 22.35 -13.12
C GLY A 641 -8.53 21.35 -12.09
N LEU A 642 -9.81 21.47 -11.77
CA LEU A 642 -10.49 20.61 -10.81
C LEU A 642 -11.83 20.14 -11.38
N ILE A 643 -12.04 18.83 -11.43
CA ILE A 643 -13.35 18.24 -11.69
C ILE A 643 -14.13 18.19 -10.38
N LEU A 644 -15.39 18.63 -10.42
CA LEU A 644 -16.37 18.53 -9.35
C LEU A 644 -17.44 17.50 -9.70
N ALA A 645 -17.64 16.50 -8.84
CA ALA A 645 -18.66 15.45 -9.02
C ALA A 645 -19.36 15.10 -7.70
N GLU A 646 -20.44 14.34 -7.78
CA GLU A 646 -21.24 13.92 -6.62
C GLU A 646 -20.53 12.93 -5.69
N THR A 647 -19.51 12.22 -6.19
CA THR A 647 -18.69 11.30 -5.37
C THR A 647 -17.22 11.43 -5.72
N GLN A 648 -16.34 11.08 -4.77
CA GLN A 648 -14.90 11.08 -4.99
C GLN A 648 -14.49 10.17 -6.16
N ALA A 649 -15.07 8.96 -6.24
CA ALA A 649 -14.75 8.01 -7.29
C ALA A 649 -15.11 8.54 -8.70
N LEU A 650 -16.26 9.23 -8.83
CA LEU A 650 -16.66 9.87 -10.08
C LEU A 650 -15.74 11.03 -10.43
N ALA A 651 -15.37 11.87 -9.46
CA ALA A 651 -14.46 12.99 -9.69
C ALA A 651 -13.09 12.49 -10.21
N GLU A 652 -12.53 11.46 -9.57
CA GLU A 652 -11.26 10.85 -9.98
C GLU A 652 -11.34 10.18 -11.36
N LEU A 653 -12.46 9.49 -11.66
CA LEU A 653 -12.71 8.89 -12.98
C LEU A 653 -12.77 9.95 -14.08
N ALA A 654 -13.55 11.00 -13.85
CA ALA A 654 -13.76 12.08 -14.78
C ALA A 654 -12.49 12.91 -15.02
N ALA A 655 -11.69 13.17 -13.96
CA ALA A 655 -10.41 13.86 -14.09
C ALA A 655 -9.44 13.16 -15.06
N ARG A 656 -9.46 11.82 -15.13
CA ARG A 656 -8.65 11.05 -16.09
C ARG A 656 -9.17 11.10 -17.54
N LYS A 657 -10.43 11.48 -17.73
CA LYS A 657 -11.07 11.60 -19.05
C LYS A 657 -10.92 12.99 -19.65
N VAL A 658 -10.38 13.95 -18.90
CA VAL A 658 -10.01 15.27 -19.44
C VAL A 658 -8.79 15.11 -20.34
N LYS A 659 -8.90 15.54 -21.60
CA LYS A 659 -7.84 15.46 -22.60
C LYS A 659 -7.17 16.81 -22.72
N ILE A 660 -5.85 16.84 -22.55
CA ILE A 660 -5.06 18.06 -22.63
C ILE A 660 -4.14 17.96 -23.84
N THR A 661 -4.17 18.99 -24.68
CA THR A 661 -3.26 19.14 -25.82
C THR A 661 -2.16 20.12 -25.44
N TYR A 662 -0.91 19.66 -25.49
CA TYR A 662 0.27 20.47 -25.20
C TYR A 662 0.95 20.92 -26.49
N GLY A 663 1.47 22.15 -26.48
CA GLY A 663 2.31 22.73 -27.52
C GLY A 663 3.64 23.21 -26.95
N SER A 664 4.60 23.55 -27.82
CA SER A 664 5.92 24.11 -27.44
C SER A 664 6.59 23.40 -26.25
N MET A 665 6.62 22.06 -26.28
CA MET A 665 7.22 21.27 -25.20
C MET A 665 8.73 21.45 -25.17
N GLN A 666 9.30 21.55 -23.97
CA GLN A 666 10.74 21.68 -23.77
C GLN A 666 11.27 20.50 -22.96
N GLU A 667 12.52 20.13 -23.21
CA GLU A 667 13.21 19.12 -22.43
C GLU A 667 13.55 19.70 -21.04
N PRO A 668 13.05 19.11 -19.94
CA PRO A 668 13.29 19.63 -18.61
C PRO A 668 14.71 19.31 -18.12
N ILE A 669 15.22 20.14 -17.22
CA ILE A 669 16.40 19.80 -16.40
C ILE A 669 15.89 19.01 -15.19
N ILE A 670 16.32 17.75 -15.06
CA ILE A 670 15.83 16.83 -14.01
C ILE A 670 16.87 16.57 -12.93
N TYR A 671 18.15 16.43 -13.30
CA TYR A 671 19.21 16.11 -12.36
C TYR A 671 20.02 17.34 -11.98
N VAL A 672 20.48 17.39 -10.72
CA VAL A 672 21.27 18.50 -10.17
C VAL A 672 22.54 18.70 -11.01
N GLU A 673 23.20 17.61 -11.41
CA GLU A 673 24.40 17.65 -12.26
C GLU A 673 24.16 18.35 -13.60
N ASP A 674 23.01 18.09 -14.23
CA ASP A 674 22.64 18.73 -15.50
C ASP A 674 22.40 20.22 -15.31
N GLY A 675 21.75 20.60 -14.21
CA GLY A 675 21.55 21.99 -13.84
C GLY A 675 22.88 22.72 -13.64
N VAL A 676 23.82 22.10 -12.91
CA VAL A 676 25.17 22.62 -12.70
C VAL A 676 25.94 22.75 -14.01
N ALA A 677 25.92 21.71 -14.86
CA ALA A 677 26.62 21.71 -16.14
C ALA A 677 26.07 22.77 -17.12
N LYS A 678 24.77 23.06 -17.06
CA LYS A 678 24.10 24.09 -17.88
C LYS A 678 24.16 25.49 -17.26
N GLY A 679 24.70 25.66 -16.06
CA GLY A 679 24.70 26.94 -15.35
C GLY A 679 23.30 27.43 -14.94
N SER A 680 22.34 26.52 -14.79
CA SER A 680 20.95 26.83 -14.47
C SER A 680 20.77 26.96 -12.96
N PHE A 681 21.00 28.17 -12.44
CA PHE A 681 20.91 28.48 -11.01
C PHE A 681 19.87 29.57 -10.74
N PHE A 682 19.24 29.50 -9.56
CA PHE A 682 18.57 30.66 -8.99
C PHE A 682 19.64 31.68 -8.52
N GLU A 683 19.30 32.98 -8.49
CA GLU A 683 20.26 34.07 -8.23
C GLU A 683 20.94 34.03 -6.84
N GLN A 684 20.44 33.20 -5.92
CA GLN A 684 20.93 33.12 -4.54
C GLN A 684 22.13 32.17 -4.41
N LYS A 685 23.34 32.73 -4.26
CA LYS A 685 24.55 32.00 -3.85
C LYS A 685 24.93 32.39 -2.43
N PHE A 686 25.08 31.41 -1.55
CA PHE A 686 25.53 31.60 -0.18
C PHE A 686 26.96 31.10 -0.03
N ASN A 687 27.84 31.94 0.54
CA ASN A 687 29.20 31.55 0.89
C ASN A 687 29.40 31.80 2.39
N LYS A 688 29.83 30.77 3.11
CA LYS A 688 30.22 30.89 4.51
C LYS A 688 31.64 30.36 4.68
N ILE A 689 32.54 31.19 5.20
CA ILE A 689 33.92 30.81 5.49
C ILE A 689 34.17 30.97 6.98
N MET A 690 34.67 29.92 7.61
CA MET A 690 35.08 29.92 9.02
C MET A 690 36.57 29.60 9.10
N GLY A 691 37.36 30.52 9.66
CA GLY A 691 38.82 30.38 9.76
C GLY A 691 39.55 30.56 8.41
N GLN A 692 40.78 30.03 8.33
CA GLN A 692 41.65 30.09 7.14
C GLN A 692 41.71 28.71 6.47
N SER A 693 40.60 28.30 5.85
CA SER A 693 40.42 26.95 5.30
C SER A 693 41.46 26.56 4.25
N GLU A 694 41.82 27.48 3.36
CA GLU A 694 42.82 27.21 2.30
C GLU A 694 44.22 26.93 2.85
N ASP A 695 44.65 27.70 3.84
CA ASP A 695 45.98 27.53 4.44
C ASP A 695 46.02 26.26 5.29
N ALA A 696 44.96 26.00 6.05
CA ALA A 696 44.82 24.75 6.79
C ALA A 696 44.81 23.53 5.85
N LEU A 697 44.25 23.65 4.66
CA LEU A 697 44.26 22.60 3.63
C LEU A 697 45.66 22.39 3.05
N LYS A 698 46.38 23.47 2.70
CA LYS A 698 47.76 23.39 2.20
C LYS A 698 48.73 22.78 3.23
N ASN A 699 48.52 23.08 4.51
CA ASN A 699 49.36 22.61 5.61
C ASN A 699 48.95 21.23 6.14
N SER A 700 47.97 20.56 5.52
CA SER A 700 47.55 19.22 5.91
C SER A 700 48.47 18.14 5.31
N ASP A 701 48.71 17.07 6.07
CA ASP A 701 49.54 15.94 5.61
C ASP A 701 48.89 15.14 4.47
N LEU A 702 47.55 15.08 4.48
CA LEU A 702 46.72 14.34 3.54
C LEU A 702 45.58 15.23 3.04
N THR A 703 45.21 15.05 1.78
CA THR A 703 44.03 15.67 1.17
C THR A 703 43.13 14.59 0.58
N VAL A 704 41.83 14.67 0.88
CA VAL A 704 40.80 13.78 0.33
C VAL A 704 39.78 14.63 -0.40
N SER A 705 39.31 14.16 -1.56
CA SER A 705 38.26 14.81 -2.31
C SER A 705 37.25 13.79 -2.81
N GLY A 706 35.99 14.21 -2.89
CA GLY A 706 34.92 13.35 -3.35
C GLY A 706 33.61 14.10 -3.56
N GLN A 707 32.59 13.32 -3.90
CA GLN A 707 31.23 13.80 -4.09
C GLN A 707 30.26 12.88 -3.37
N ILE A 708 29.23 13.47 -2.77
CA ILE A 708 28.11 12.78 -2.14
C ILE A 708 26.83 13.25 -2.83
N TYR A 709 25.97 12.30 -3.20
CA TYR A 709 24.61 12.57 -3.66
C TYR A 709 23.61 12.04 -2.64
N GLU A 710 22.67 12.88 -2.23
CA GLU A 710 21.53 12.49 -1.43
C GLU A 710 20.25 12.75 -2.24
N GLY A 711 19.48 11.68 -2.48
CA GLY A 711 18.26 11.74 -3.25
C GLY A 711 17.10 12.40 -2.49
N GLY A 712 16.08 12.81 -3.24
CA GLY A 712 14.89 13.41 -2.64
C GLY A 712 14.07 12.45 -1.77
N GLN A 713 13.24 13.00 -0.89
CA GLN A 713 12.39 12.22 0.02
C GLN A 713 10.97 12.76 0.07
N TYR A 714 9.98 11.91 -0.21
CA TYR A 714 8.58 12.28 -0.03
C TYR A 714 8.18 12.24 1.45
N TYR A 715 7.31 13.17 1.88
CA TYR A 715 6.86 13.30 3.26
C TYR A 715 6.18 12.04 3.79
N TYR A 716 5.30 11.46 2.97
CA TYR A 716 4.55 10.23 3.27
C TYR A 716 3.71 10.33 4.56
N TYR A 717 3.09 11.49 4.78
CA TYR A 717 2.05 11.62 5.80
C TYR A 717 0.89 10.66 5.54
N ILE A 718 0.31 10.14 6.62
CA ILE A 718 -0.65 9.03 6.52
C ILE A 718 -2.04 9.54 6.10
N GLU A 719 -2.43 10.73 6.55
CA GLU A 719 -3.57 11.45 5.98
C GLU A 719 -3.11 12.25 4.76
N ASN A 720 -3.64 11.97 3.57
CA ASN A 720 -3.35 12.78 2.37
C ASN A 720 -3.78 14.25 2.54
N GLN A 721 -3.54 15.10 1.54
CA GLN A 721 -4.05 16.47 1.59
C GLN A 721 -5.58 16.48 1.51
N VAL A 722 -6.22 17.24 2.41
CA VAL A 722 -7.67 17.34 2.48
C VAL A 722 -8.07 18.75 2.85
N SER A 723 -9.05 19.30 2.12
CA SER A 723 -9.73 20.53 2.49
C SER A 723 -11.22 20.46 2.13
N VAL A 724 -12.08 21.04 2.96
CA VAL A 724 -13.52 21.15 2.75
C VAL A 724 -13.90 22.62 2.85
N ALA A 725 -14.59 23.17 1.85
CA ALA A 725 -15.08 24.54 1.86
C ALA A 725 -16.61 24.54 1.84
N VAL A 726 -17.23 25.22 2.79
CA VAL A 726 -18.67 25.20 3.04
C VAL A 726 -19.19 26.64 3.01
N PRO A 727 -20.10 26.99 2.08
CA PRO A 727 -20.64 28.34 2.04
C PRO A 727 -21.53 28.61 3.27
N THR A 728 -21.38 29.78 3.87
CA THR A 728 -22.23 30.31 4.96
C THR A 728 -23.07 31.50 4.47
N GLU A 729 -23.85 32.14 5.35
CA GLU A 729 -24.64 33.33 5.00
C GLU A 729 -23.78 34.54 4.60
N ASP A 730 -22.60 34.67 5.21
CA ASP A 730 -21.71 35.83 5.13
C ASP A 730 -20.29 35.49 4.64
N GLY A 731 -19.98 34.22 4.39
CA GLY A 731 -18.62 33.76 4.14
C GLY A 731 -18.51 32.32 3.65
N ILE A 732 -17.35 31.72 3.93
CA ILE A 732 -17.07 30.30 3.69
C ILE A 732 -16.28 29.74 4.88
N ASP A 733 -16.78 28.66 5.46
CA ASP A 733 -16.05 27.86 6.45
C ASP A 733 -15.13 26.88 5.72
N VAL A 734 -13.84 26.90 6.05
CA VAL A 734 -12.82 26.05 5.43
C VAL A 734 -12.19 25.15 6.49
N TYR A 735 -12.43 23.85 6.37
CA TYR A 735 -11.80 22.81 7.18
C TYR A 735 -10.60 22.24 6.43
N SER A 736 -9.39 22.39 6.96
CA SER A 736 -8.17 21.97 6.23
C SER A 736 -7.20 21.23 7.13
N SER A 737 -6.55 20.21 6.55
CA SER A 737 -5.42 19.52 7.15
C SER A 737 -4.15 20.32 6.83
N THR A 738 -3.82 21.30 7.67
CA THR A 738 -2.75 22.29 7.41
C THR A 738 -1.87 22.57 8.63
N GLN A 739 -0.59 22.89 8.39
CA GLN A 739 0.35 23.39 9.42
C GLN A 739 0.40 24.93 9.46
N MET A 740 -0.06 25.62 8.41
CA MET A 740 -0.09 27.09 8.34
C MET A 740 -1.53 27.57 8.06
N PRO A 741 -2.36 27.69 9.11
CA PRO A 741 -3.73 28.15 9.02
C PRO A 741 -3.91 29.51 8.33
N ASP A 742 -3.08 30.48 8.71
CA ASP A 742 -3.05 31.85 8.20
C ASP A 742 -2.86 31.89 6.67
N MET A 743 -1.90 31.14 6.16
CA MET A 743 -1.62 30.99 4.73
C MET A 743 -2.77 30.33 3.97
N THR A 744 -3.35 29.32 4.60
CA THR A 744 -4.47 28.56 4.03
C THR A 744 -5.72 29.45 3.93
N GLN A 745 -6.00 30.24 4.96
CA GLN A 745 -7.08 31.23 4.98
C GLN A 745 -6.86 32.30 3.91
N LYS A 746 -5.64 32.84 3.83
CA LYS A 746 -5.27 33.86 2.86
C LYS A 746 -5.43 33.39 1.43
N SER A 747 -4.88 32.23 1.08
CA SER A 747 -5.01 31.66 -0.28
C SER A 747 -6.48 31.39 -0.65
N SER A 748 -7.30 30.98 0.33
CA SER A 748 -8.74 30.77 0.13
C SER A 748 -9.51 32.08 -0.10
N ALA A 749 -9.12 33.17 0.56
CA ALA A 749 -9.73 34.48 0.37
C ALA A 749 -9.27 35.13 -0.95
N ASP A 750 -7.97 35.07 -1.23
CA ASP A 750 -7.34 35.62 -2.42
C ASP A 750 -7.87 34.98 -3.70
N ILE A 751 -8.04 33.65 -3.77
CA ILE A 751 -8.52 32.97 -4.99
C ILE A 751 -9.94 33.40 -5.41
N ILE A 752 -10.75 33.94 -4.49
CA ILE A 752 -12.10 34.45 -4.79
C ILE A 752 -12.22 35.99 -4.67
N GLY A 753 -11.11 36.69 -4.46
CA GLY A 753 -11.09 38.16 -4.37
C GLY A 753 -11.84 38.71 -3.16
N LYS A 754 -11.85 37.99 -2.03
CA LYS A 754 -12.54 38.39 -0.80
C LYS A 754 -11.55 38.78 0.32
N PRO A 755 -11.98 39.62 1.28
CA PRO A 755 -11.16 39.92 2.45
C PRO A 755 -11.00 38.67 3.34
N LEU A 756 -9.93 38.64 4.15
CA LEU A 756 -9.60 37.48 5.01
C LEU A 756 -10.73 37.08 5.97
N ASN A 757 -11.48 38.05 6.48
CA ASN A 757 -12.62 37.83 7.38
C ASN A 757 -13.84 37.18 6.70
N TYR A 758 -13.82 37.02 5.38
CA TYR A 758 -14.83 36.24 4.64
C TYR A 758 -14.59 34.73 4.78
N ILE A 759 -13.39 34.32 5.18
CA ILE A 759 -13.01 32.91 5.34
C ILE A 759 -12.81 32.59 6.82
N ASN A 760 -13.60 31.65 7.34
CA ASN A 760 -13.36 31.06 8.66
C ASN A 760 -12.56 29.77 8.47
N LEU A 761 -11.27 29.79 8.84
CA LEU A 761 -10.50 28.55 8.80
C LEU A 761 -10.64 27.77 10.11
N ILE A 762 -11.13 26.54 10.01
CA ILE A 762 -11.31 25.65 11.14
C ILE A 762 -10.16 24.64 11.14
N GLY A 763 -9.23 24.84 12.07
CA GLY A 763 -8.04 24.01 12.24
C GLY A 763 -8.43 22.57 12.57
N CYS A 764 -8.25 21.68 11.61
CA CYS A 764 -8.41 20.25 11.83
C CYS A 764 -7.09 19.64 12.29
N ARG A 765 -7.18 18.63 13.15
CA ARG A 765 -6.01 17.84 13.51
C ARG A 765 -5.42 17.17 12.27
N VAL A 766 -4.09 17.10 12.22
CA VAL A 766 -3.35 16.64 11.04
C VAL A 766 -2.83 15.22 11.22
N GLY A 767 -3.18 14.31 10.31
CA GLY A 767 -2.70 12.91 10.28
C GLY A 767 -1.28 12.75 9.74
N GLY A 768 -0.35 13.54 10.27
CA GLY A 768 1.04 13.66 9.79
C GLY A 768 1.19 14.78 8.76
N ALA A 769 2.33 15.48 8.81
CA ALA A 769 2.54 16.70 8.02
C ALA A 769 3.97 16.80 7.49
N PHE A 770 4.96 16.78 8.40
CA PHE A 770 6.39 16.73 8.09
C PHE A 770 6.90 17.87 7.19
N GLY A 771 6.23 19.03 7.20
CA GLY A 771 6.53 20.19 6.34
C GLY A 771 5.71 20.21 5.05
N GLY A 772 5.26 19.06 4.56
CA GLY A 772 4.51 18.96 3.30
C GLY A 772 3.08 19.53 3.35
N LYS A 773 2.56 19.85 4.55
CA LYS A 773 1.28 20.51 4.75
C LYS A 773 1.42 21.93 5.31
N ALA A 774 2.61 22.53 5.22
CA ALA A 774 2.78 23.94 5.52
C ALA A 774 2.19 24.80 4.40
N LEU A 775 2.70 24.63 3.18
CA LEU A 775 2.31 25.48 2.05
C LEU A 775 1.40 24.79 1.04
N TYR A 776 1.66 23.52 0.73
CA TYR A 776 0.87 22.80 -0.28
C TYR A 776 -0.53 22.39 0.20
N SER A 777 -0.88 22.59 1.46
CA SER A 777 -2.27 22.52 1.92
C SER A 777 -3.11 23.68 1.35
N SER A 778 -2.50 24.82 1.08
CA SER A 778 -3.15 26.02 0.55
C SER A 778 -3.75 25.82 -0.83
N VAL A 779 -3.11 25.04 -1.73
CA VAL A 779 -3.70 24.74 -3.05
C VAL A 779 -4.99 23.93 -2.93
N MET A 780 -5.09 23.03 -1.93
CA MET A 780 -6.34 22.27 -1.71
C MET A 780 -7.45 23.18 -1.19
N ALA A 781 -7.12 24.07 -0.26
CA ALA A 781 -8.09 24.99 0.32
C ALA A 781 -8.56 26.04 -0.70
N ALA A 782 -7.64 26.60 -1.50
CA ALA A 782 -7.98 27.52 -2.58
C ALA A 782 -8.86 26.85 -3.65
N ALA A 783 -8.51 25.64 -4.09
CA ALA A 783 -9.31 24.90 -5.07
C ALA A 783 -10.70 24.53 -4.54
N ALA A 784 -10.81 24.06 -3.29
CA ALA A 784 -12.09 23.78 -2.65
C ALA A 784 -12.94 25.05 -2.50
N THR A 785 -12.32 26.16 -2.10
CA THR A 785 -12.99 27.46 -1.92
C THR A 785 -13.50 28.01 -3.24
N LEU A 786 -12.70 27.95 -4.31
CA LEU A 786 -13.15 28.35 -5.65
C LEU A 786 -14.32 27.48 -6.13
N GLY A 787 -14.19 26.15 -5.98
CA GLY A 787 -15.26 25.22 -6.34
C GLY A 787 -16.56 25.52 -5.59
N SER A 788 -16.47 25.78 -4.29
CA SER A 788 -17.61 26.15 -3.45
C SER A 788 -18.22 27.49 -3.87
N TYR A 789 -17.37 28.50 -4.11
CA TYR A 789 -17.79 29.83 -4.53
C TYR A 789 -18.52 29.82 -5.88
N VAL A 790 -18.02 29.05 -6.85
CA VAL A 790 -18.58 28.93 -8.20
C VAL A 790 -19.88 28.13 -8.21
N THR A 791 -19.97 27.06 -7.42
CA THR A 791 -21.13 26.16 -7.43
C THR A 791 -22.19 26.51 -6.38
N LYS A 792 -21.86 27.38 -5.42
CA LYS A 792 -22.68 27.68 -4.22
C LYS A 792 -23.04 26.42 -3.42
N ARG A 793 -22.13 25.44 -3.42
CA ARG A 793 -22.29 24.15 -2.75
C ARG A 793 -21.04 23.85 -1.92
N PRO A 794 -21.15 23.07 -0.83
CA PRO A 794 -19.97 22.55 -0.15
C PRO A 794 -19.08 21.75 -1.11
N VAL A 795 -17.76 21.93 -1.04
CA VAL A 795 -16.78 21.19 -1.86
C VAL A 795 -15.71 20.59 -0.98
N ARG A 796 -15.52 19.28 -1.09
CA ARG A 796 -14.43 18.51 -0.48
C ARG A 796 -13.40 18.11 -1.51
N VAL A 797 -12.16 18.51 -1.29
CA VAL A 797 -10.99 18.06 -2.06
C VAL A 797 -10.20 17.10 -1.19
N CYS A 798 -10.27 15.81 -1.51
CA CYS A 798 -9.52 14.75 -0.83
C CYS A 798 -8.66 14.04 -1.88
N VAL A 799 -7.35 14.31 -1.89
CA VAL A 799 -6.49 13.80 -2.97
C VAL A 799 -6.11 12.34 -2.75
N SER A 800 -6.17 11.56 -3.84
CA SER A 800 -5.64 10.19 -3.84
C SER A 800 -4.13 10.18 -3.64
N MET A 801 -3.57 9.11 -3.07
CA MET A 801 -2.13 9.00 -2.81
C MET A 801 -1.28 9.25 -4.07
N SER A 802 -1.70 8.71 -5.21
CA SER A 802 -1.00 8.89 -6.49
C SER A 802 -0.96 10.36 -6.92
N THR A 803 -2.09 11.06 -6.85
CA THR A 803 -2.16 12.50 -7.18
C THR A 803 -1.36 13.31 -6.17
N ASN A 804 -1.47 12.96 -4.89
CA ASN A 804 -0.75 13.60 -3.80
C ASN A 804 0.79 13.51 -3.96
N MET A 805 1.31 12.39 -4.46
CA MET A 805 2.74 12.22 -4.72
C MET A 805 3.24 12.93 -5.99
N LYS A 806 2.34 13.23 -6.94
CA LYS A 806 2.67 13.93 -8.19
C LYS A 806 2.53 15.45 -8.07
N LEU A 807 1.54 15.91 -7.31
CA LEU A 807 1.19 17.32 -7.15
C LEU A 807 2.03 18.00 -6.06
N ILE A 808 2.41 17.28 -5.01
CA ILE A 808 3.09 17.86 -3.84
C ILE A 808 4.60 17.69 -3.96
N GLY A 809 5.32 18.75 -3.62
CA GLY A 809 6.78 18.73 -3.54
C GLY A 809 7.34 17.68 -2.56
N LYS A 810 8.66 17.60 -2.50
CA LYS A 810 9.43 16.64 -1.69
C LYS A 810 10.65 17.33 -1.08
N ARG A 811 11.36 16.65 -0.19
CA ARG A 811 12.73 17.06 0.18
C ARG A 811 13.59 17.06 -1.08
N PHE A 812 14.31 18.14 -1.27
CA PHE A 812 15.18 18.40 -2.41
C PHE A 812 16.37 17.42 -2.44
N PRO A 813 16.70 16.83 -3.60
CA PRO A 813 17.99 16.17 -3.80
C PRO A 813 19.14 17.16 -3.66
N LEU A 814 20.29 16.68 -3.19
CA LEU A 814 21.50 17.50 -3.05
C LEU A 814 22.76 16.76 -3.50
N ILE A 815 23.72 17.53 -3.98
CA ILE A 815 25.09 17.10 -4.27
C ILE A 815 26.03 17.96 -3.46
N ALA A 816 26.89 17.31 -2.68
CA ALA A 816 27.98 17.96 -1.98
C ALA A 816 29.30 17.47 -2.57
N ARG A 817 30.09 18.38 -3.15
CA ARG A 817 31.49 18.14 -3.50
C ARG A 817 32.35 18.64 -2.35
N TYR A 818 33.31 17.83 -1.93
CA TYR A 818 34.12 18.15 -0.76
C TYR A 818 35.60 18.00 -1.04
N LYS A 819 36.40 18.82 -0.35
CA LYS A 819 37.85 18.69 -0.23
C LYS A 819 38.26 18.88 1.23
N ALA A 820 38.81 17.85 1.85
CA ALA A 820 39.18 17.84 3.25
C ALA A 820 40.70 17.67 3.42
N GLY A 821 41.28 18.47 4.33
CA GLY A 821 42.67 18.37 4.75
C GLY A 821 42.78 17.73 6.12
N LEU A 822 43.60 16.68 6.24
CA LEU A 822 43.79 15.92 7.47
C LEU A 822 45.28 15.80 7.81
N ASN A 823 45.59 15.67 9.09
CA ASN A 823 46.89 15.15 9.51
C ASN A 823 46.92 13.61 9.42
N ARG A 824 48.10 13.00 9.60
CA ARG A 824 48.26 11.53 9.55
C ARG A 824 47.52 10.77 10.66
N ASP A 825 47.15 11.45 11.74
CA ASP A 825 46.36 10.87 12.84
C ASP A 825 44.84 10.87 12.56
N GLY A 826 44.42 11.41 11.41
CA GLY A 826 43.02 11.50 11.00
C GLY A 826 42.26 12.72 11.56
N LYS A 827 42.95 13.66 12.23
CA LYS A 827 42.36 14.94 12.62
C LYS A 827 42.14 15.79 11.38
N MET A 828 40.90 16.19 11.15
CA MET A 828 40.53 17.12 10.08
C MET A 828 40.94 18.54 10.47
N ASN A 829 41.80 19.16 9.65
CA ASN A 829 42.26 20.54 9.82
C ASN A 829 41.41 21.53 9.02
N SER A 830 40.86 21.08 7.88
CA SER A 830 40.04 21.90 6.99
C SER A 830 39.04 21.05 6.21
N ILE A 831 37.92 21.65 5.84
CA ILE A 831 36.98 21.11 4.87
C ILE A 831 36.41 22.24 4.03
N ASP A 832 36.42 22.06 2.72
CA ASP A 832 35.77 22.91 1.73
C ASP A 832 34.61 22.12 1.11
N LEU A 833 33.42 22.75 1.05
CA LEU A 833 32.16 22.13 0.62
C LEU A 833 31.47 23.01 -0.42
N GLU A 834 31.25 22.44 -1.60
CA GLU A 834 30.41 23.01 -2.64
C GLU A 834 29.10 22.20 -2.71
N ILE A 835 27.98 22.81 -2.31
CA ILE A 835 26.68 22.15 -2.21
C ILE A 835 25.73 22.71 -3.26
N PHE A 836 25.13 21.81 -4.05
CA PHE A 836 24.08 22.09 -5.00
C PHE A 836 22.79 21.39 -4.58
N ALA A 837 21.66 22.09 -4.58
CA ALA A 837 20.36 21.53 -4.26
C ALA A 837 19.39 21.72 -5.43
N ASP A 838 18.67 20.66 -5.79
CA ASP A 838 17.57 20.72 -6.76
C ASP A 838 16.31 21.24 -6.08
N ASN A 839 16.08 22.54 -6.21
CA ASN A 839 14.92 23.23 -5.63
C ASN A 839 13.65 23.14 -6.51
N GLY A 840 13.71 22.40 -7.62
CA GLY A 840 12.65 22.38 -8.62
C GLY A 840 12.55 23.69 -9.39
N PHE A 841 11.33 24.13 -9.70
CA PHE A 841 11.07 25.24 -10.63
C PHE A 841 11.14 26.64 -10.00
N ARG A 842 11.27 26.74 -8.67
CA ARG A 842 11.26 28.02 -7.94
C ARG A 842 12.38 28.14 -6.91
N PRO A 843 12.75 29.37 -6.49
CA PRO A 843 13.76 29.58 -5.46
C PRO A 843 13.42 28.86 -4.13
N PRO A 844 14.43 28.41 -3.38
CA PRO A 844 14.23 27.76 -2.09
C PRO A 844 13.63 28.71 -1.06
N ILE A 845 12.93 28.10 -0.10
CA ILE A 845 12.41 28.80 1.06
C ILE A 845 13.51 29.02 2.10
N MET A 846 14.45 28.08 2.27
CA MET A 846 15.38 28.06 3.41
C MET A 846 16.75 27.43 3.12
N ILE A 847 17.55 27.98 2.18
CA ILE A 847 18.99 27.62 2.15
C ILE A 847 19.69 28.10 3.43
N GLU A 848 19.25 29.20 4.04
CA GLU A 848 19.82 29.71 5.29
C GLU A 848 19.69 28.74 6.48
N GLU A 849 18.61 27.94 6.56
CA GLU A 849 18.49 26.89 7.58
C GLU A 849 19.43 25.71 7.34
N LEU A 850 19.77 25.40 6.07
CA LEU A 850 20.80 24.41 5.76
C LEU A 850 22.16 24.89 6.31
N LEU A 851 22.48 26.18 6.18
CA LEU A 851 23.67 26.77 6.78
C LEU A 851 23.63 26.70 8.31
N HIS A 852 22.49 27.01 8.94
CA HIS A 852 22.34 26.89 10.39
C HIS A 852 22.53 25.44 10.87
N SER A 853 22.08 24.45 10.09
CA SER A 853 22.26 23.03 10.41
C SER A 853 23.69 22.54 10.21
N LEU A 854 24.48 23.19 9.34
CA LEU A 854 25.92 22.91 9.18
C LEU A 854 26.76 23.54 10.31
N ASP A 855 26.21 24.53 11.01
CA ASP A 855 26.87 25.23 12.12
C ASP A 855 26.71 24.55 13.48
N GLN A 856 25.63 23.79 13.65
CA GLN A 856 25.39 22.94 14.82
C GLN A 856 26.17 21.63 14.71
#